data_AF-A0AAN8X3J1-F1
#
_entry.id   AF-A0AAN8X3J1-F1
#
_cell.length_a   1.000
_cell.length_b   1.000
_cell.length_c   1.000
_cell.angle_alpha   90.00
_cell.angle_beta   90.00
_cell.angle_gamma   90.00
#
_symmetry.space_group_name_H-M   'P 1'
#
loop_
_entity.id
_entity.type
_entity.pdbx_description
1 polymer ?
#
loop_
_entity_poly.entity_id
_entity_poly.type
_entity_poly.pdbx_seq_one_letter_code
_entity_poly.pdbx_strand_id
1 'polypeptide(L)'
;QIVSLLEIGQWCQLGSTLYSQCHVEGIYMQGYAVDSSDPYNKWKFTPLYIDASMPIENGPVTSVLAEAFQAWLTSQTKKTGSNAYPYSDSGADVNGTLESVHLTNCLCSLMNHLRERGHDVLAICISLKLTPPMKSSESACSTSGTHGYQQILNILFKIIGGKKPDIPFAVSLLTLLHKKEALKALNELIKRFGVEYTKLLSVATAGKDFCTLNGLREVGEQFSVMHKRSSWGKRLSEFSISYKEAFKNAKAVGKVLSDLLAHPECPFSLVYEYCEDFDLDITEARILYLRTTLHSWSPEPPSEEVRPGALVQVEPPRQIFSKCQAIIDEISNQSHLQEMLIGELDGLSSYNYELLKLIMEQLILLEVNEQRRQHLSRGLEVIDFLRVYPRYSPPGDLEIDEWVRSHPQSLCPPKISNYRLPFHNFFRRSKSMIKIVEAELNVSTIDIWLKACQTLKLNADQLCIFASQNTVTATLEQESNGNNKHSSEENAWQVCSGNNSLLENIKNVVGKIKHNELATACANWVVNRLPPGFDKVKAAENCMILAEEWKENCTDSKAAEAYERMNSRYTQLAVEHALHKYGLAEPKYIALTRTPIDLIFALYQHPSLDSLATLSTHSMPDINSCVSDICSVAGFRQVAIQLDLLEKWLPPPESGEALNTDETVTDFKIAFDPVSTSESDSHNDASLSRVIYLLRCCPQNEAVSYLLNRALCKDASVSAAHCLRALRCLLAIADEKTIQKCCGKAVTSIRTFLQTITYVSRLETLGHATNFQQFNNLDKHALVEGLWRSQRHNPQALTLVTDLCRDYKVMTTSLWGAVLTQLTNFLKLGQVDILTLERILLQIKSLSHLWVVPALTTAWTTIINYPFLKASCPISESSLSACVHSIDLLLRHCPVVVLTAPLLKHCTNLDLPVLALAIASADQVESHDIRAMAEKIPQSKLLYRYDKLKQMFSFPRHVEDVIECLKERV
;
A
#
# COMPACT_ATOMS: atom_id res chain seq x y z
N GLN A 1 -27.31 94.13 61.09
CA GLN A 1 -28.48 93.36 61.57
C GLN A 1 -28.73 92.06 60.78
N ILE A 2 -28.90 92.08 59.44
CA ILE A 2 -29.08 90.82 58.66
C ILE A 2 -27.87 89.89 58.78
N VAL A 3 -26.65 90.44 58.86
CA VAL A 3 -25.40 89.67 59.01
C VAL A 3 -25.32 88.91 60.34
N SER A 4 -25.72 89.50 61.47
CA SER A 4 -25.64 88.85 62.79
C SER A 4 -26.71 87.78 62.99
N LEU A 5 -27.90 87.94 62.40
CA LEU A 5 -28.95 86.91 62.39
C LEU A 5 -28.56 85.73 61.48
N LEU A 6 -27.87 85.99 60.37
CA LEU A 6 -27.35 84.95 59.48
C LEU A 6 -26.27 84.11 60.17
N GLU A 7 -25.36 84.72 60.91
CA GLU A 7 -24.33 84.03 61.69
C GLU A 7 -24.94 83.14 62.77
N ILE A 8 -25.94 83.62 63.51
CA ILE A 8 -26.67 82.81 64.50
C ILE A 8 -27.38 81.64 63.82
N GLY A 9 -28.07 81.89 62.70
CA GLY A 9 -28.69 80.83 61.90
C GLY A 9 -27.70 79.75 61.47
N GLN A 10 -26.48 80.15 61.08
CA GLN A 10 -25.42 79.24 60.67
C GLN A 10 -24.80 78.44 61.84
N TRP A 11 -24.65 79.03 63.03
CA TRP A 11 -24.17 78.33 64.22
C TRP A 11 -25.25 77.40 64.80
N CYS A 12 -26.52 77.81 64.79
CA CYS A 12 -27.67 76.97 65.15
C CYS A 12 -27.81 75.78 64.18
N GLN A 13 -27.67 76.01 62.88
CA GLN A 13 -27.68 74.95 61.88
C GLN A 13 -26.51 73.98 62.08
N LEU A 14 -25.31 74.50 62.35
CA LEU A 14 -24.13 73.68 62.67
C LEU A 14 -24.33 72.85 63.94
N GLY A 15 -24.87 73.45 65.00
CA GLY A 15 -25.22 72.77 66.24
C GLY A 15 -26.28 71.69 66.04
N SER A 16 -27.31 71.98 65.23
CA SER A 16 -28.32 70.98 64.85
C SER A 16 -27.70 69.82 64.07
N THR A 17 -26.77 70.10 63.15
CA THR A 17 -26.07 69.03 62.40
C THR A 17 -25.14 68.21 63.30
N LEU A 18 -24.40 68.84 64.22
CA LEU A 18 -23.54 68.14 65.18
C LEU A 18 -24.35 67.28 66.14
N TYR A 19 -25.46 67.81 66.66
CA TYR A 19 -26.36 67.09 67.56
C TYR A 19 -27.06 65.91 66.86
N SER A 20 -27.44 66.06 65.59
CA SER A 20 -28.02 64.96 64.81
C SER A 20 -27.06 63.77 64.60
N GLN A 21 -25.76 64.00 64.78
CA GLN A 21 -24.69 63.00 64.66
C GLN A 21 -24.21 62.49 66.04
N CYS A 22 -24.80 62.98 67.14
CA CYS A 22 -24.52 62.54 68.51
C CYS A 22 -25.34 61.30 68.88
N HIS A 23 -24.75 60.39 69.66
CA HIS A 23 -25.48 59.22 70.16
C HIS A 23 -26.32 59.57 71.40
N VAL A 24 -27.62 59.24 71.38
CA VAL A 24 -28.43 59.10 72.60
C VAL A 24 -28.28 57.65 73.07
N GLU A 25 -27.96 57.44 74.34
CA GLU A 25 -27.66 56.14 74.93
C GLU A 25 -28.65 55.03 74.49
N GLY A 26 -28.13 53.94 73.91
CA GLY A 26 -28.81 52.64 73.93
C GLY A 26 -29.16 51.96 72.59
N ILE A 27 -28.98 52.57 71.40
CA ILE A 27 -29.31 51.88 70.14
C ILE A 27 -28.31 52.19 69.02
N TYR A 28 -27.46 51.22 68.66
CA TYR A 28 -26.66 51.26 67.44
C TYR A 28 -27.58 51.18 66.21
N MET A 29 -28.04 52.33 65.71
CA MET A 29 -28.72 52.41 64.42
C MET A 29 -27.86 53.19 63.44
N GLN A 30 -27.47 52.51 62.36
CA GLN A 30 -27.03 53.14 61.12
C GLN A 30 -28.08 54.18 60.72
N GLY A 31 -27.69 55.45 60.64
CA GLY A 31 -28.61 56.57 60.42
C GLY A 31 -29.47 56.36 59.18
N TYR A 32 -30.74 56.03 59.39
CA TYR A 32 -31.79 56.21 58.40
C TYR A 32 -32.16 57.69 58.38
N ALA A 33 -32.10 58.29 57.19
CA ALA A 33 -32.55 59.65 56.95
C ALA A 33 -34.03 59.78 57.37
N VAL A 34 -34.29 60.62 58.36
CA VAL A 34 -35.64 61.09 58.65
C VAL A 34 -35.96 62.17 57.62
N ASP A 35 -36.89 61.86 56.73
CA ASP A 35 -37.56 62.82 55.86
C ASP A 35 -38.26 63.88 56.72
N SER A 36 -37.56 64.97 57.04
CA SER A 36 -38.17 66.22 57.46
C SER A 36 -37.99 67.22 56.32
N SER A 37 -39.12 67.59 55.71
CA SER A 37 -39.23 68.48 54.57
C SER A 37 -38.99 69.94 54.98
N ASP A 38 -37.77 70.27 55.41
CA ASP A 38 -37.35 71.66 55.57
C ASP A 38 -36.68 72.14 54.27
N PRO A 39 -37.29 73.09 53.53
CA PRO A 39 -36.74 73.60 52.26
C PRO A 39 -35.37 74.29 52.41
N TYR A 40 -34.92 74.60 53.63
CA TYR A 40 -33.59 75.16 53.90
C TYR A 40 -32.50 74.11 54.17
N ASN A 41 -32.85 72.83 54.39
CA ASN A 41 -31.90 71.73 54.62
C ASN A 41 -31.58 70.92 53.36
N LYS A 42 -32.26 71.15 52.24
CA LYS A 42 -31.89 70.54 50.95
C LYS A 42 -30.75 71.31 50.31
N TRP A 43 -29.52 70.91 50.62
CA TRP A 43 -28.35 71.28 49.83
C TRP A 43 -28.60 70.87 48.37
N LYS A 44 -28.44 71.80 47.43
CA LYS A 44 -28.76 71.58 46.00
C LYS A 44 -27.85 70.58 45.28
N PHE A 45 -26.84 70.06 45.97
CA PHE A 45 -26.01 68.96 45.52
C PHE A 45 -26.33 67.75 46.40
N THR A 46 -26.85 66.67 45.80
CA THR A 46 -26.91 65.36 46.46
C THR A 46 -25.50 64.99 46.94
N PRO A 47 -25.25 64.80 48.25
CA PRO A 47 -23.92 64.46 48.73
C PRO A 47 -23.67 63.00 48.38
N LEU A 48 -22.89 62.75 47.32
CA LEU A 48 -22.46 61.39 46.96
C LEU A 48 -21.47 60.83 47.98
N TYR A 49 -20.79 61.73 48.71
CA TYR A 49 -19.86 61.40 49.79
C TYR A 49 -20.45 61.75 51.17
N ILE A 50 -20.41 60.78 52.09
CA ILE A 50 -20.73 60.93 53.52
C ILE A 50 -19.55 60.32 54.29
N ASP A 51 -19.08 60.97 55.35
CA ASP A 51 -18.01 60.44 56.18
C ASP A 51 -18.40 59.10 56.80
N ALA A 52 -17.51 58.11 56.72
CA ALA A 52 -17.63 56.86 57.46
C ALA A 52 -17.13 57.09 58.89
N SER A 53 -18.01 57.56 59.76
CA SER A 53 -17.65 58.07 61.08
C SER A 53 -18.35 57.33 62.22
N MET A 54 -17.71 57.35 63.40
CA MET A 54 -18.30 56.85 64.64
C MET A 54 -19.24 57.92 65.25
N PRO A 55 -20.26 57.52 66.02
CA PRO A 55 -21.14 58.47 66.69
C PRO A 55 -20.35 59.46 67.56
N ILE A 56 -20.74 60.74 67.53
CA ILE A 56 -20.08 61.80 68.30
C ILE A 56 -20.59 61.74 69.74
N GLU A 57 -19.68 61.84 70.71
CA GLU A 57 -20.08 61.99 72.11
C GLU A 57 -20.77 63.34 72.36
N ASN A 58 -21.88 63.31 73.09
CA ASN A 58 -22.72 64.48 73.34
C ASN A 58 -22.03 65.53 74.25
N GLY A 59 -21.19 65.08 75.19
CA GLY A 59 -20.47 65.94 76.14
C GLY A 59 -19.63 67.06 75.51
N PRO A 60 -18.67 66.75 74.61
CA PRO A 60 -17.85 67.78 73.95
C PRO A 60 -18.63 68.67 72.97
N VAL A 61 -19.75 68.21 72.41
CA VAL A 61 -20.57 69.03 71.49
C VAL A 61 -21.44 70.03 72.26
N THR A 62 -22.06 69.58 73.36
CA THR A 62 -22.91 70.44 74.20
C THR A 62 -22.12 71.48 74.96
N SER A 63 -20.92 71.17 75.45
CA SER A 63 -20.04 72.14 76.10
C SER A 63 -19.65 73.27 75.14
N VAL A 64 -19.26 72.94 73.91
CA VAL A 64 -18.83 73.92 72.90
C VAL A 64 -19.98 74.77 72.39
N LEU A 65 -21.17 74.17 72.19
CA LEU A 65 -22.38 74.93 71.82
C LEU A 65 -22.83 75.86 72.95
N ALA A 66 -22.85 75.37 74.20
CA ALA A 66 -23.20 76.18 75.36
C ALA A 66 -22.23 77.35 75.58
N GLU A 67 -20.92 77.11 75.40
CA GLU A 67 -19.89 78.14 75.48
C GLU A 67 -19.95 79.13 74.30
N ALA A 68 -20.23 78.68 73.08
CA ALA A 68 -20.44 79.56 71.93
C ALA A 68 -21.66 80.47 72.12
N PHE A 69 -22.77 79.93 72.64
CA PHE A 69 -23.95 80.71 73.02
C PHE A 69 -23.67 81.67 74.19
N GLN A 70 -22.89 81.26 75.19
CA GLN A 70 -22.45 82.11 76.31
C GLN A 70 -21.52 83.24 75.88
N ALA A 71 -20.55 82.97 75.00
CA ALA A 71 -19.65 83.99 74.45
C ALA A 71 -20.40 85.02 73.60
N TRP A 72 -21.47 84.61 72.92
CA TRP A 72 -22.38 85.52 72.22
C TRP A 72 -23.31 86.30 73.17
N LEU A 73 -23.84 85.65 74.22
CA LEU A 73 -24.68 86.33 75.22
C LEU A 73 -23.89 87.41 75.99
N THR A 74 -22.61 87.17 76.26
CA THR A 74 -21.73 88.11 76.96
C THR A 74 -21.28 89.29 76.08
N SER A 75 -21.23 89.14 74.75
CA SER A 75 -21.00 90.27 73.84
C SER A 75 -22.22 91.20 73.69
N GLN A 76 -23.38 90.79 74.20
CA GLN A 76 -24.67 91.49 74.04
C GLN A 76 -25.17 92.21 75.31
N THR A 77 -24.37 92.33 76.39
CA THR A 77 -24.85 92.94 77.65
C THR A 77 -24.82 94.49 77.66
N LYS A 78 -26.02 95.04 77.42
CA LYS A 78 -26.63 96.35 77.75
C LYS A 78 -25.80 97.47 78.42
N LYS A 79 -25.79 98.66 77.79
CA LYS A 79 -25.77 99.97 78.49
C LYS A 79 -27.21 100.39 78.83
N THR A 80 -27.43 100.83 80.07
CA THR A 80 -28.68 101.38 80.58
C THR A 80 -28.86 102.83 80.16
N GLY A 81 -29.95 103.14 79.45
CA GLY A 81 -30.43 104.51 79.27
C GLY A 81 -31.27 104.74 78.00
N SER A 82 -32.58 104.85 78.20
CA SER A 82 -33.61 105.32 77.25
C SER A 82 -34.36 104.26 76.44
N ASN A 83 -35.68 104.25 76.65
CA ASN A 83 -36.67 103.36 76.06
C ASN A 83 -36.96 103.74 74.60
N ALA A 84 -36.40 102.99 73.66
CA ALA A 84 -37.05 102.49 72.44
C ALA A 84 -35.98 101.75 71.61
N TYR A 85 -36.17 100.43 71.42
CA TYR A 85 -35.33 99.50 70.66
C TYR A 85 -33.97 99.12 71.29
N PRO A 86 -33.71 97.83 71.61
CA PRO A 86 -32.46 97.41 72.27
C PRO A 86 -31.22 97.34 71.37
N TYR A 87 -31.29 97.73 70.09
CA TYR A 87 -30.21 97.42 69.13
C TYR A 87 -29.92 98.58 68.20
N SER A 88 -29.14 99.56 68.69
CA SER A 88 -28.46 100.55 67.84
C SER A 88 -26.94 100.40 67.97
N ASP A 89 -26.34 100.06 66.83
CA ASP A 89 -24.90 99.97 66.53
C ASP A 89 -24.17 101.27 66.87
N SER A 90 -23.04 101.17 67.60
CA SER A 90 -21.96 102.14 67.48
C SER A 90 -20.74 101.41 66.94
N GLY A 91 -20.45 101.66 65.65
CA GLY A 91 -19.28 101.16 64.95
C GLY A 91 -17.99 101.68 65.56
N ALA A 92 -17.43 100.88 66.46
CA ALA A 92 -16.02 100.75 66.80
C ALA A 92 -15.99 99.54 67.76
N ASP A 93 -15.14 98.55 67.48
CA ASP A 93 -15.00 97.28 68.22
C ASP A 93 -15.86 96.08 67.77
N VAL A 94 -16.21 95.98 66.49
CA VAL A 94 -16.67 94.70 65.89
C VAL A 94 -15.52 93.70 65.67
N ASN A 95 -14.27 94.10 65.95
CA ASN A 95 -13.10 93.20 65.99
C ASN A 95 -12.88 92.55 67.38
N GLY A 96 -13.72 92.85 68.36
CA GLY A 96 -13.56 92.40 69.75
C GLY A 96 -14.35 91.16 70.15
N THR A 97 -14.60 90.19 69.26
CA THR A 97 -15.24 88.92 69.66
C THR A 97 -14.77 87.73 68.81
N LEU A 98 -13.46 87.46 68.82
CA LEU A 98 -12.93 86.09 68.67
C LEU A 98 -11.60 85.90 69.41
N GLU A 99 -11.31 86.71 70.43
CA GLU A 99 -10.16 86.53 71.35
C GLU A 99 -10.57 85.84 72.67
N SER A 100 -11.64 85.05 72.65
CA SER A 100 -11.82 84.04 73.69
C SER A 100 -10.88 82.88 73.37
N VAL A 101 -9.64 82.93 73.88
CA VAL A 101 -8.68 81.80 73.84
C VAL A 101 -9.38 80.50 74.25
N HIS A 102 -10.38 80.59 75.13
CA HIS A 102 -11.20 79.47 75.59
C HIS A 102 -12.14 78.90 74.52
N LEU A 103 -12.89 79.74 73.78
CA LEU A 103 -13.78 79.28 72.70
C LEU A 103 -12.98 78.68 71.55
N THR A 104 -11.85 79.29 71.20
CA THR A 104 -10.93 78.77 70.18
C THR A 104 -10.34 77.43 70.61
N ASN A 105 -9.99 77.26 71.90
CA ASN A 105 -9.49 76.00 72.45
C ASN A 105 -10.58 74.91 72.50
N CYS A 106 -11.82 75.26 72.86
CA CYS A 106 -12.95 74.33 72.88
C CYS A 106 -13.36 73.90 71.47
N LEU A 107 -13.38 74.82 70.51
CA LEU A 107 -13.58 74.48 69.09
C LEU A 107 -12.42 73.65 68.52
N CYS A 108 -11.17 73.92 68.92
CA CYS A 108 -10.03 73.06 68.57
C CYS A 108 -10.15 71.66 69.18
N SER A 109 -10.61 71.54 70.43
CA SER A 109 -10.87 70.26 71.09
C SER A 109 -12.00 69.50 70.39
N LEU A 110 -13.08 70.18 70.02
CA LEU A 110 -14.16 69.60 69.23
C LEU A 110 -13.69 69.15 67.85
N MET A 111 -12.89 69.95 67.15
CA MET A 111 -12.31 69.59 65.86
C MET A 111 -11.40 68.35 65.97
N ASN A 112 -10.65 68.21 67.08
CA ASN A 112 -9.84 67.02 67.34
C ASN A 112 -10.70 65.80 67.67
N HIS A 113 -11.76 65.96 68.46
CA HIS A 113 -12.72 64.89 68.76
C HIS A 113 -13.47 64.41 67.50
N LEU A 114 -13.94 65.34 66.68
CA LEU A 114 -14.56 65.04 65.39
C LEU A 114 -13.59 64.29 64.47
N ARG A 115 -12.29 64.64 64.50
CA ARG A 115 -11.25 63.95 63.76
C ARG A 115 -11.01 62.53 64.27
N GLU A 116 -10.92 62.33 65.58
CA GLU A 116 -10.78 61.00 66.19
C GLU A 116 -11.99 60.09 65.88
N ARG A 117 -13.17 60.68 65.75
CA ARG A 117 -14.42 59.99 65.40
C ARG A 117 -14.65 59.87 63.88
N GLY A 118 -13.77 60.42 63.04
CA GLY A 118 -13.82 60.28 61.57
C GLY A 118 -14.80 61.23 60.85
N HIS A 119 -15.33 62.26 61.52
CA HIS A 119 -16.19 63.31 60.94
C HIS A 119 -15.34 64.47 60.37
N ASP A 120 -14.55 64.17 59.35
CA ASP A 120 -13.56 65.10 58.80
C ASP A 120 -14.20 66.29 58.05
N VAL A 121 -15.32 66.10 57.37
CA VAL A 121 -16.05 67.18 56.63
C VAL A 121 -16.63 68.19 57.61
N LEU A 122 -17.23 67.73 58.71
CA LEU A 122 -17.76 68.61 59.76
C LEU A 122 -16.65 69.39 60.45
N ALA A 123 -15.49 68.75 60.69
CA ALA A 123 -14.32 69.43 61.23
C ALA A 123 -13.81 70.56 60.30
N ILE A 124 -13.82 70.36 58.98
CA ILE A 124 -13.48 71.41 58.01
C ILE A 124 -14.54 72.51 57.98
N CYS A 125 -15.83 72.19 58.03
CA CYS A 125 -16.89 73.20 58.09
C CYS A 125 -16.76 74.11 59.32
N ILE A 126 -16.38 73.55 60.47
CA ILE A 126 -16.07 74.33 61.69
C ILE A 126 -14.81 75.19 61.47
N SER A 127 -13.76 74.62 60.86
CA SER A 127 -12.52 75.35 60.57
C SER A 127 -12.71 76.53 59.61
N LEU A 128 -13.54 76.39 58.58
CA LEU A 128 -13.86 77.47 57.62
C LEU A 128 -14.67 78.60 58.27
N LYS A 129 -15.52 78.27 59.25
CA LYS A 129 -16.28 79.25 60.03
C LYS A 129 -15.43 80.01 61.05
N LEU A 130 -14.29 79.44 61.47
CA LEU A 130 -13.33 80.05 62.38
C LEU A 130 -12.36 81.03 61.68
N THR A 131 -12.23 80.98 60.36
CA THR A 131 -11.30 81.85 59.62
C THR A 131 -12.01 83.13 59.19
N PRO A 132 -11.52 84.34 59.53
CA PRO A 132 -12.12 85.58 59.04
C PRO A 132 -11.95 85.70 57.52
N PRO A 133 -12.86 86.39 56.80
CA PRO A 133 -12.74 86.57 55.36
C PRO A 133 -11.49 87.40 55.07
N MET A 134 -10.43 86.75 54.58
CA MET A 134 -9.20 87.41 54.14
C MET A 134 -9.51 88.40 53.02
N LYS A 135 -9.51 89.70 53.35
CA LYS A 135 -9.12 90.74 52.40
C LYS A 135 -7.62 90.63 52.20
N SER A 136 -7.21 90.66 50.95
CA SER A 136 -5.85 90.74 50.44
C SER A 136 -4.94 91.68 51.25
N SER A 137 -3.97 91.14 51.99
CA SER A 137 -2.64 91.72 52.10
C SER A 137 -1.63 90.68 52.60
N GLU A 138 -0.55 90.52 51.84
CA GLU A 138 0.64 89.77 52.23
C GLU A 138 1.30 90.42 53.45
N SER A 139 1.18 89.82 54.63
CA SER A 139 2.21 89.88 55.66
C SER A 139 2.04 88.76 56.67
N ALA A 140 3.12 88.02 56.89
CA ALA A 140 3.20 86.87 57.76
C ALA A 140 2.83 87.18 59.21
N CYS A 141 2.02 86.31 59.83
CA CYS A 141 2.09 86.06 61.26
C CYS A 141 1.84 84.58 61.53
N SER A 142 2.84 83.95 62.14
CA SER A 142 2.87 82.57 62.59
C SER A 142 2.16 82.45 63.93
N THR A 143 0.95 81.86 63.95
CA THR A 143 0.42 81.08 65.08
C THR A 143 -0.64 80.10 64.55
N SER A 144 -0.37 78.81 64.75
CA SER A 144 -1.33 77.68 64.82
C SER A 144 -2.71 77.88 64.15
N GLY A 145 -2.80 77.51 62.87
CA GLY A 145 -4.06 77.49 62.11
C GLY A 145 -3.83 77.32 60.62
N THR A 146 -2.81 76.57 60.20
CA THR A 146 -2.69 76.14 58.81
C THR A 146 -3.94 75.35 58.47
N HIS A 147 -4.75 75.86 57.52
CA HIS A 147 -5.77 75.07 56.83
C HIS A 147 -5.16 73.71 56.58
N GLY A 148 -5.70 72.66 57.22
CA GLY A 148 -4.99 71.42 57.37
C GLY A 148 -4.80 70.79 56.00
N TYR A 149 -3.69 71.09 55.32
CA TYR A 149 -3.35 70.50 54.03
C TYR A 149 -3.45 68.98 54.12
N GLN A 150 -3.00 68.41 55.24
CA GLN A 150 -3.12 66.99 55.57
C GLN A 150 -4.57 66.53 55.74
N GLN A 151 -5.46 67.36 56.29
CA GLN A 151 -6.88 67.05 56.46
C GLN A 151 -7.60 67.05 55.11
N ILE A 152 -7.42 68.10 54.31
CA ILE A 152 -7.99 68.20 52.96
C ILE A 152 -7.45 67.08 52.08
N LEU A 153 -6.16 66.77 52.16
CA LEU A 153 -5.53 65.65 51.44
C LEU A 153 -6.13 64.28 51.83
N ASN A 154 -6.37 64.05 53.12
CA ASN A 154 -6.97 62.79 53.60
C ASN A 154 -8.43 62.64 53.14
N ILE A 155 -9.21 63.72 53.14
CA ILE A 155 -10.58 63.72 52.63
C ILE A 155 -10.60 63.53 51.11
N LEU A 156 -9.73 64.22 50.38
CA LEU A 156 -9.56 64.02 48.94
C LEU A 156 -9.20 62.57 48.62
N PHE A 157 -8.35 61.93 49.45
CA PHE A 157 -8.03 60.51 49.30
C PHE A 157 -9.26 59.61 49.53
N LYS A 158 -10.11 59.90 50.52
CA LYS A 158 -11.34 59.15 50.78
C LYS A 158 -12.40 59.33 49.68
N ILE A 159 -12.58 60.55 49.19
CA ILE A 159 -13.56 60.87 48.13
C ILE A 159 -13.15 60.24 46.82
N ILE A 160 -11.90 60.49 46.39
CA ILE A 160 -11.40 59.99 45.10
C ILE A 160 -11.12 58.49 45.16
N GLY A 161 -10.75 57.97 46.33
CA GLY A 161 -10.52 56.54 46.56
C GLY A 161 -11.79 55.69 46.71
N GLY A 162 -12.96 56.31 46.84
CA GLY A 162 -14.24 55.63 47.00
C GLY A 162 -14.76 54.95 45.73
N LYS A 163 -15.74 54.03 45.89
CA LYS A 163 -16.38 53.33 44.75
C LYS A 163 -17.16 54.27 43.82
N LYS A 164 -17.62 55.41 44.33
CA LYS A 164 -18.30 56.48 43.58
C LYS A 164 -17.66 57.82 43.95
N PRO A 165 -16.68 58.32 43.19
CA PRO A 165 -15.98 59.55 43.52
C PRO A 165 -16.86 60.77 43.25
N ASP A 166 -16.96 61.68 44.22
CA ASP A 166 -17.65 62.96 44.08
C ASP A 166 -16.65 64.02 43.55
N ILE A 167 -16.50 64.06 42.22
CA ILE A 167 -15.54 64.94 41.53
C ILE A 167 -15.85 66.43 41.80
N PRO A 168 -17.11 66.90 41.69
CA PRO A 168 -17.44 68.30 42.02
C PRO A 168 -17.07 68.68 43.45
N PHE A 169 -17.34 67.79 44.43
CA PHE A 169 -16.94 68.04 45.81
C PHE A 169 -15.42 68.04 45.98
N ALA A 170 -14.70 67.11 45.35
CA ALA A 170 -13.23 67.10 45.34
C ALA A 170 -12.63 68.37 44.74
N VAL A 171 -13.18 68.88 43.63
CA VAL A 171 -12.77 70.15 43.02
C VAL A 171 -13.03 71.32 43.96
N SER A 172 -14.18 71.35 44.64
CA SER A 172 -14.48 72.40 45.63
C SER A 172 -13.48 72.40 46.79
N LEU A 173 -13.08 71.23 47.30
CA LEU A 173 -12.05 71.10 48.34
C LEU A 173 -10.68 71.56 47.85
N LEU A 174 -10.34 71.31 46.58
CA LEU A 174 -9.10 71.80 45.97
C LEU A 174 -9.08 73.34 45.85
N THR A 175 -10.23 74.00 45.66
CA THR A 175 -10.32 75.47 45.62
C THR A 175 -10.11 76.14 46.98
N LEU A 176 -10.22 75.40 48.09
CA LEU A 176 -9.90 75.90 49.44
C LEU A 176 -8.39 75.97 49.70
N LEU A 177 -7.58 75.28 48.89
CA LEU A 177 -6.11 75.29 48.98
C LEU A 177 -5.53 76.37 48.06
N HIS A 178 -4.36 76.90 48.42
CA HIS A 178 -3.62 77.77 47.50
C HIS A 178 -3.20 76.98 46.24
N LYS A 179 -3.13 77.63 45.06
CA LYS A 179 -2.89 76.96 43.77
C LYS A 179 -1.71 75.97 43.78
N LYS A 180 -0.58 76.36 44.41
CA LYS A 180 0.61 75.50 44.55
C LYS A 180 0.40 74.29 45.46
N GLU A 181 -0.44 74.42 46.48
CA GLU A 181 -0.76 73.35 47.43
C GLU A 181 -1.78 72.38 46.83
N ALA A 182 -2.80 72.88 46.12
CA ALA A 182 -3.73 72.03 45.38
C ALA A 182 -3.01 71.13 44.35
N LEU A 183 -2.04 71.68 43.61
CA LEU A 183 -1.21 70.90 42.68
C LEU A 183 -0.29 69.90 43.40
N LYS A 184 0.24 70.24 44.58
CA LYS A 184 0.98 69.29 45.44
C LYS A 184 0.07 68.16 45.91
N ALA A 185 -1.16 68.46 46.31
CA ALA A 185 -2.13 67.46 46.75
C ALA A 185 -2.51 66.52 45.61
N LEU A 186 -2.78 67.04 44.40
CA LEU A 186 -3.04 66.23 43.21
C LEU A 186 -1.84 65.33 42.86
N ASN A 187 -0.60 65.85 42.92
CA ASN A 187 0.60 65.04 42.70
C ASN A 187 0.80 63.94 43.76
N GLU A 188 0.45 64.22 45.01
CA GLU A 188 0.49 63.23 46.10
C GLU A 188 -0.56 62.14 45.92
N LEU A 189 -1.77 62.50 45.43
CA LEU A 189 -2.80 61.53 45.05
C LEU A 189 -2.35 60.65 43.87
N ILE A 190 -1.69 61.23 42.86
CA ILE A 190 -1.10 60.47 41.74
C ILE A 190 -0.08 59.44 42.27
N LYS A 191 0.81 59.84 43.19
CA LYS A 191 1.79 58.93 43.79
C LYS A 191 1.15 57.81 44.60
N ARG A 192 0.10 58.11 45.36
CA ARG A 192 -0.57 57.14 46.25
C ARG A 192 -1.47 56.16 45.50
N PHE A 193 -2.21 56.61 44.49
CA PHE A 193 -3.08 55.73 43.70
C PHE A 193 -2.31 54.90 42.66
N GLY A 194 -1.07 55.29 42.34
CA GLY A 194 -0.11 54.44 41.62
C GLY A 194 -0.60 53.98 40.25
N VAL A 195 -1.15 52.77 40.18
CA VAL A 195 -1.53 52.05 38.94
C VAL A 195 -3.05 51.78 38.89
N GLU A 196 -3.84 52.35 39.79
CA GLU A 196 -5.31 52.21 39.79
C GLU A 196 -5.97 53.26 38.89
N TYR A 197 -6.14 52.92 37.60
CA TYR A 197 -6.56 53.86 36.56
C TYR A 197 -7.98 54.43 36.73
N THR A 198 -8.88 53.73 37.42
CA THR A 198 -10.22 54.25 37.76
C THR A 198 -10.14 55.42 38.73
N LYS A 199 -9.22 55.35 39.70
CA LYS A 199 -8.96 56.42 40.66
C LYS A 199 -8.12 57.52 40.03
N LEU A 200 -7.13 57.18 39.21
CA LEU A 200 -6.34 58.17 38.46
C LEU A 200 -7.19 58.95 37.45
N LEU A 201 -8.17 58.32 36.81
CA LEU A 201 -9.13 59.01 35.95
C LEU A 201 -9.88 60.08 36.75
N SER A 202 -10.29 59.74 37.97
CA SER A 202 -11.00 60.63 38.88
C SER A 202 -10.12 61.78 39.42
N VAL A 203 -8.82 61.52 39.63
CA VAL A 203 -7.81 62.56 39.93
C VAL A 203 -7.60 63.47 38.71
N ALA A 204 -7.53 62.89 37.51
CA ALA A 204 -7.30 63.63 36.27
C ALA A 204 -8.48 64.51 35.88
N THR A 205 -9.73 64.04 36.07
CA THR A 205 -10.94 64.87 35.93
C THR A 205 -10.94 66.02 36.92
N ALA A 206 -10.68 65.75 38.21
CA ALA A 206 -10.64 66.79 39.23
C ALA A 206 -9.52 67.81 38.98
N GLY A 207 -8.35 67.34 38.54
CA GLY A 207 -7.21 68.20 38.17
C GLY A 207 -7.50 69.04 36.93
N LYS A 208 -8.14 68.47 35.90
CA LYS A 208 -8.58 69.20 34.70
C LYS A 208 -9.59 70.28 35.07
N ASP A 209 -10.65 69.94 35.79
CA ASP A 209 -11.70 70.87 36.21
C ASP A 209 -11.12 72.00 37.09
N PHE A 210 -10.26 71.67 38.05
CA PHE A 210 -9.54 72.66 38.87
C PHE A 210 -8.64 73.59 38.03
N CYS A 211 -7.92 73.06 37.04
CA CYS A 211 -7.07 73.87 36.16
C CYS A 211 -7.90 74.79 35.24
N THR A 212 -9.06 74.33 34.76
CA THR A 212 -9.98 75.15 33.95
C THR A 212 -10.57 76.31 34.77
N LEU A 213 -10.99 76.06 36.01
CA LEU A 213 -11.50 77.09 36.93
C LEU A 213 -10.44 78.16 37.27
N ASN A 214 -9.16 77.78 37.29
CA ASN A 214 -8.06 78.66 37.71
C ASN A 214 -7.23 79.26 36.55
N GLY A 215 -7.58 78.97 35.29
CA GLY A 215 -6.91 79.47 34.09
C GLY A 215 -5.50 78.90 33.84
N LEU A 216 -5.18 77.73 34.40
CA LEU A 216 -3.85 77.11 34.29
C LEU A 216 -3.77 76.21 33.05
N ARG A 217 -3.41 76.78 31.89
CA ARG A 217 -3.43 76.06 30.59
C ARG A 217 -2.42 74.89 30.51
N GLU A 218 -1.14 75.15 30.75
CA GLU A 218 -0.07 74.13 30.59
C GLU A 218 -0.26 72.91 31.50
N VAL A 219 -0.63 73.15 32.77
CA VAL A 219 -0.87 72.06 33.74
C VAL A 219 -2.21 71.36 33.45
N GLY A 220 -3.21 72.10 32.97
CA GLY A 220 -4.49 71.53 32.53
C GLY A 220 -4.34 70.60 31.32
N GLU A 221 -3.40 70.88 30.41
CA GLU A 221 -3.05 69.98 29.30
C GLU A 221 -2.43 68.68 29.80
N GLN A 222 -1.53 68.74 30.81
CA GLN A 222 -0.95 67.53 31.43
C GLN A 222 -2.03 66.64 32.08
N PHE A 223 -2.98 67.24 32.79
CA PHE A 223 -4.13 66.50 33.34
C PHE A 223 -5.08 65.99 32.25
N SER A 224 -5.19 66.68 31.11
CA SER A 224 -5.97 66.21 29.96
C SER A 224 -5.33 65.00 29.28
N VAL A 225 -4.00 64.99 29.13
CA VAL A 225 -3.25 63.81 28.65
C VAL A 225 -3.38 62.65 29.64
N MET A 226 -3.28 62.92 30.94
CA MET A 226 -3.49 61.92 31.98
C MET A 226 -4.92 61.37 31.99
N HIS A 227 -5.92 62.21 31.73
CA HIS A 227 -7.30 61.82 31.60
C HIS A 227 -7.50 60.86 30.43
N LYS A 228 -6.98 61.21 29.24
CA LYS A 228 -7.01 60.33 28.06
C LYS A 228 -6.36 58.97 28.38
N ARG A 229 -5.13 58.96 28.90
CA ARG A 229 -4.41 57.74 29.28
C ARG A 229 -5.16 56.89 30.32
N SER A 230 -5.78 57.53 31.31
CA SER A 230 -6.52 56.82 32.37
C SER A 230 -7.87 56.27 31.87
N SER A 231 -8.53 56.98 30.95
CA SER A 231 -9.75 56.51 30.30
C SER A 231 -9.49 55.28 29.44
N TRP A 232 -8.40 55.28 28.66
CA TRP A 232 -7.95 54.10 27.91
C TRP A 232 -7.45 52.99 28.83
N GLY A 233 -6.76 53.30 29.93
CA GLY A 233 -6.39 52.30 30.93
C GLY A 233 -7.61 51.55 31.51
N LYS A 234 -8.72 52.27 31.74
CA LYS A 234 -9.99 51.64 32.13
C LYS A 234 -10.58 50.79 31.01
N ARG A 235 -10.71 51.31 29.79
CA ARG A 235 -11.27 50.57 28.64
C ARG A 235 -10.44 49.33 28.31
N LEU A 236 -9.11 49.43 28.26
CA LEU A 236 -8.20 48.32 28.00
C LEU A 236 -8.23 47.27 29.11
N SER A 237 -8.51 47.67 30.36
CA SER A 237 -8.72 46.74 31.47
C SER A 237 -9.95 45.85 31.26
N GLU A 238 -10.98 46.35 30.58
CA GLU A 238 -12.19 45.58 30.23
C GLU A 238 -11.87 44.49 29.19
N PHE A 239 -10.88 44.72 28.32
CA PHE A 239 -10.37 43.74 27.35
C PHE A 239 -9.21 42.87 27.89
N SER A 240 -8.92 42.94 29.20
CA SER A 240 -7.81 42.20 29.84
C SER A 240 -6.40 42.46 29.27
N ILE A 241 -6.19 43.60 28.62
CA ILE A 241 -4.88 43.97 28.04
C ILE A 241 -4.01 44.64 29.09
N SER A 242 -2.75 44.21 29.22
CA SER A 242 -1.80 44.77 30.19
C SER A 242 -1.36 46.17 29.79
N TYR A 243 -1.72 47.17 30.61
CA TYR A 243 -1.49 48.59 30.32
C TYR A 243 -0.38 49.24 31.18
N LYS A 244 0.32 48.48 32.03
CA LYS A 244 1.29 49.01 33.03
C LYS A 244 2.48 49.76 32.39
N GLU A 245 2.82 49.44 31.14
CA GLU A 245 3.91 50.08 30.39
C GLU A 245 3.45 50.79 29.10
N ALA A 246 2.14 50.79 28.84
CA ALA A 246 1.50 51.20 27.59
C ALA A 246 1.88 52.60 27.09
N PHE A 247 2.04 53.57 28.01
CA PHE A 247 2.14 54.99 27.66
C PHE A 247 3.51 55.61 27.92
N LYS A 248 4.55 54.78 28.13
CA LYS A 248 5.91 55.30 28.37
C LYS A 248 6.53 55.86 27.08
N ASN A 249 6.31 55.21 25.93
CA ASN A 249 6.96 55.50 24.66
C ASN A 249 6.00 55.26 23.47
N ALA A 250 6.20 55.91 22.32
CA ALA A 250 5.38 55.69 21.11
C ALA A 250 5.33 54.21 20.66
N LYS A 251 6.43 53.47 20.82
CA LYS A 251 6.46 52.02 20.54
C LYS A 251 5.56 51.19 21.46
N ALA A 252 5.37 51.63 22.70
CA ALA A 252 4.48 50.94 23.65
C ALA A 252 3.00 51.19 23.29
N VAL A 253 2.68 52.40 22.81
CA VAL A 253 1.35 52.74 22.29
C VAL A 253 1.00 51.87 21.08
N GLY A 254 1.96 51.64 20.19
CA GLY A 254 1.80 50.72 19.05
C GLY A 254 1.65 49.24 19.45
N LYS A 255 2.35 48.78 20.49
CA LYS A 255 2.15 47.40 21.01
C LYS A 255 0.75 47.19 21.56
N VAL A 256 0.23 48.16 22.32
CA VAL A 256 -1.14 48.10 22.83
C VAL A 256 -2.16 48.10 21.71
N LEU A 257 -1.91 48.83 20.62
CA LEU A 257 -2.72 48.72 19.42
C LEU A 257 -2.70 47.28 18.87
N SER A 258 -1.53 46.66 18.72
CA SER A 258 -1.44 45.25 18.30
C SER A 258 -2.18 44.29 19.23
N ASP A 259 -2.08 44.47 20.54
CA ASP A 259 -2.78 43.66 21.54
C ASP A 259 -4.30 43.87 21.49
N LEU A 260 -4.75 45.10 21.21
CA LEU A 260 -6.16 45.44 21.02
C LEU A 260 -6.73 44.82 19.75
N LEU A 261 -5.96 44.85 18.66
CA LEU A 261 -6.35 44.27 17.37
C LEU A 261 -6.38 42.74 17.40
N ALA A 262 -5.58 42.11 18.26
CA ALA A 262 -5.59 40.67 18.47
C ALA A 262 -6.85 40.18 19.21
N HIS A 263 -7.58 41.06 19.90
CA HIS A 263 -8.78 40.68 20.63
C HIS A 263 -9.96 40.40 19.68
N PRO A 264 -10.64 39.23 19.79
CA PRO A 264 -11.64 38.79 18.81
C PRO A 264 -12.85 39.74 18.71
N GLU A 265 -13.29 40.29 19.85
CA GLU A 265 -14.45 41.18 19.94
C GLU A 265 -14.12 42.67 19.78
N CYS A 266 -12.89 43.05 19.41
CA CYS A 266 -12.55 44.47 19.25
C CYS A 266 -13.32 45.07 18.05
N PRO A 267 -14.19 46.08 18.25
CA PRO A 267 -14.86 46.76 17.15
C PRO A 267 -13.96 47.82 16.52
N PHE A 268 -14.12 48.04 15.21
CA PHE A 268 -13.33 49.04 14.49
C PHE A 268 -13.48 50.46 15.05
N SER A 269 -14.65 50.82 15.58
CA SER A 269 -14.89 52.12 16.22
C SER A 269 -13.92 52.40 17.38
N LEU A 270 -13.57 51.37 18.15
CA LEU A 270 -12.62 51.51 19.26
C LEU A 270 -11.18 51.71 18.76
N VAL A 271 -10.81 51.08 17.65
CA VAL A 271 -9.51 51.26 17.00
C VAL A 271 -9.38 52.69 16.47
N TYR A 272 -10.44 53.20 15.83
CA TYR A 272 -10.49 54.57 15.33
C TYR A 272 -10.31 55.59 16.46
N GLU A 273 -11.10 55.47 17.55
CA GLU A 273 -10.98 56.34 18.72
C GLU A 273 -9.57 56.31 19.34
N TYR A 274 -8.92 55.13 19.36
CA TYR A 274 -7.55 54.99 19.87
C TYR A 274 -6.53 55.68 18.96
N CYS A 275 -6.66 55.51 17.65
CA CYS A 275 -5.76 56.16 16.69
C CYS A 275 -5.90 57.69 16.73
N GLU A 276 -7.13 58.21 16.89
CA GLU A 276 -7.39 59.65 17.02
C GLU A 276 -6.82 60.21 18.33
N ASP A 277 -6.96 59.50 19.45
CA ASP A 277 -6.50 60.00 20.75
C ASP A 277 -4.98 60.01 20.93
N PHE A 278 -4.25 59.18 20.18
CA PHE A 278 -2.80 59.01 20.25
C PHE A 278 -2.05 59.42 18.97
N ASP A 279 -2.72 60.09 18.03
CA ASP A 279 -2.16 60.60 16.76
C ASP A 279 -1.48 59.49 15.91
N LEU A 280 -2.13 58.33 15.79
CA LEU A 280 -1.66 57.21 14.96
C LEU A 280 -2.28 57.25 13.56
N ASP A 281 -1.56 56.75 12.55
CA ASP A 281 -2.08 56.65 11.19
C ASP A 281 -3.21 55.61 11.10
N ILE A 282 -4.40 56.08 10.73
CA ILE A 282 -5.63 55.28 10.60
C ILE A 282 -5.50 54.27 9.45
N THR A 283 -4.77 54.61 8.37
CA THR A 283 -4.59 53.71 7.22
C THR A 283 -3.70 52.53 7.58
N GLU A 284 -2.59 52.79 8.25
CA GLU A 284 -1.69 51.76 8.78
C GLU A 284 -2.40 50.90 9.83
N ALA A 285 -3.20 51.51 10.71
CA ALA A 285 -3.98 50.77 11.70
C ALA A 285 -5.03 49.85 11.05
N ARG A 286 -5.72 50.30 9.99
CA ARG A 286 -6.66 49.48 9.22
C ARG A 286 -5.98 48.30 8.55
N ILE A 287 -4.82 48.53 7.96
CA ILE A 287 -4.05 47.48 7.29
C ILE A 287 -3.53 46.47 8.32
N LEU A 288 -3.02 46.94 9.46
CA LEU A 288 -2.61 46.08 10.56
C LEU A 288 -3.80 45.30 11.12
N TYR A 289 -4.99 45.89 11.19
CA TYR A 289 -6.21 45.22 11.62
C TYR A 289 -6.65 44.12 10.64
N LEU A 290 -6.60 44.41 9.34
CA LEU A 290 -6.88 43.44 8.29
C LEU A 290 -5.90 42.27 8.35
N ARG A 291 -4.60 42.54 8.44
CA ARG A 291 -3.55 41.52 8.64
C ARG A 291 -3.82 40.66 9.87
N THR A 292 -4.07 41.28 11.02
CA THR A 292 -4.32 40.56 12.28
C THR A 292 -5.58 39.70 12.19
N THR A 293 -6.63 40.20 11.51
CA THR A 293 -7.88 39.47 11.29
C THR A 293 -7.67 38.26 10.36
N LEU A 294 -6.86 38.39 9.30
CA LEU A 294 -6.50 37.28 8.40
C LEU A 294 -5.72 36.18 9.13
N HIS A 295 -4.84 36.53 10.07
CA HIS A 295 -4.07 35.56 10.86
C HIS A 295 -4.81 35.02 12.10
N SER A 296 -6.00 35.55 12.42
CA SER A 296 -6.77 35.14 13.59
C SER A 296 -7.43 33.77 13.47
N TRP A 297 -7.50 33.21 12.25
CA TRP A 297 -8.16 31.94 11.99
C TRP A 297 -7.33 31.03 11.08
N SER A 298 -7.32 29.76 11.44
CA SER A 298 -6.72 28.68 10.68
C SER A 298 -7.69 27.50 10.58
N PRO A 299 -7.72 26.77 9.46
CA PRO A 299 -8.57 25.61 9.32
C PRO A 299 -8.18 24.53 10.32
N GLU A 300 -9.17 24.05 11.09
CA GLU A 300 -8.99 22.98 12.06
C GLU A 300 -9.08 21.60 11.39
N PRO A 301 -8.30 20.61 11.86
CA PRO A 301 -8.44 19.23 11.39
C PRO A 301 -9.78 18.62 11.82
N PRO A 302 -10.31 17.62 11.10
CA PRO A 302 -11.50 16.89 11.51
C PRO A 302 -11.29 16.24 12.89
N SER A 303 -12.35 16.20 13.71
CA SER A 303 -12.30 15.69 15.08
C SER A 303 -12.00 14.19 15.16
N GLU A 304 -12.32 13.44 14.10
CA GLU A 304 -12.00 12.02 13.95
C GLU A 304 -11.00 11.84 12.78
N GLU A 305 -10.08 10.88 12.91
CA GLU A 305 -9.16 10.53 11.83
C GLU A 305 -9.95 9.96 10.65
N VAL A 306 -10.00 10.73 9.56
CA VAL A 306 -10.72 10.32 8.36
C VAL A 306 -9.80 9.47 7.49
N ARG A 307 -10.37 8.46 6.82
CA ARG A 307 -9.61 7.60 5.90
C ARG A 307 -8.93 8.44 4.81
N PRO A 308 -7.71 8.08 4.38
CA PRO A 308 -7.06 8.68 3.21
C PRO A 308 -7.99 8.66 1.99
N GLY A 309 -8.07 9.77 1.25
CA GLY A 309 -8.98 9.92 0.12
C GLY A 309 -10.40 10.39 0.46
N ALA A 310 -10.69 10.74 1.72
CA ALA A 310 -11.94 11.38 2.10
C ALA A 310 -11.85 12.91 2.02
N LEU A 311 -12.92 13.54 1.50
CA LEU A 311 -12.97 15.00 1.36
C LEU A 311 -13.29 15.67 2.70
N VAL A 312 -12.38 16.51 3.20
CA VAL A 312 -12.60 17.32 4.40
C VAL A 312 -13.16 18.69 4.00
N GLN A 313 -14.45 18.88 4.21
CA GLN A 313 -15.09 20.19 4.05
C GLN A 313 -14.86 21.03 5.30
N VAL A 314 -14.27 22.21 5.12
CA VAL A 314 -14.12 23.21 6.18
C VAL A 314 -15.15 24.30 5.92
N GLU A 315 -15.93 24.63 6.95
CA GLU A 315 -16.91 25.70 6.82
C GLU A 315 -16.20 27.07 6.73
N PRO A 316 -16.64 27.94 5.79
CA PRO A 316 -16.05 29.26 5.64
C PRO A 316 -16.30 30.10 6.91
N PRO A 317 -15.29 30.78 7.48
CA PRO A 317 -15.46 31.63 8.66
C PRO A 317 -16.23 32.92 8.31
N ARG A 318 -17.56 32.83 8.21
CA ARG A 318 -18.45 33.91 7.73
C ARG A 318 -18.25 35.23 8.47
N GLN A 319 -18.08 35.19 9.78
CA GLN A 319 -17.87 36.38 10.62
C GLN A 319 -16.55 37.09 10.26
N ILE A 320 -15.49 36.33 10.04
CA ILE A 320 -14.18 36.85 9.65
C ILE A 320 -14.24 37.40 8.24
N PHE A 321 -14.93 36.73 7.30
CA PHE A 321 -15.14 37.25 5.95
C PHE A 321 -15.87 38.58 5.95
N SER A 322 -16.99 38.70 6.66
CA SER A 322 -17.72 39.97 6.77
C SER A 322 -16.86 41.07 7.39
N LYS A 323 -16.02 40.71 8.38
CA LYS A 323 -15.12 41.65 9.05
C LYS A 323 -14.01 42.12 8.11
N CYS A 324 -13.35 41.20 7.40
CA CYS A 324 -12.35 41.54 6.39
C CYS A 324 -12.93 42.40 5.27
N GLN A 325 -14.11 42.05 4.75
CA GLN A 325 -14.75 42.82 3.68
C GLN A 325 -15.10 44.24 4.12
N ALA A 326 -15.67 44.40 5.32
CA ALA A 326 -15.98 45.72 5.88
C ALA A 326 -14.71 46.58 6.05
N ILE A 327 -13.59 45.99 6.50
CA ILE A 327 -12.31 46.71 6.63
C ILE A 327 -11.79 47.11 5.24
N ILE A 328 -11.86 46.21 4.26
CA ILE A 328 -11.38 46.46 2.88
C ILE A 328 -12.14 47.62 2.24
N ASP A 329 -13.47 47.65 2.37
CA ASP A 329 -14.33 48.68 1.78
C ASP A 329 -14.04 50.09 2.36
N GLU A 330 -13.52 50.16 3.58
CA GLU A 330 -13.16 51.42 4.25
C GLU A 330 -11.74 51.93 3.94
N ILE A 331 -10.88 51.14 3.29
CA ILE A 331 -9.50 51.53 2.99
C ILE A 331 -9.46 52.37 1.70
N SER A 332 -9.16 53.66 1.86
CA SER A 332 -9.09 54.60 0.73
C SER A 332 -7.87 54.39 -0.19
N ASN A 333 -6.73 53.92 0.35
CA ASN A 333 -5.49 53.75 -0.41
C ASN A 333 -5.39 52.34 -1.00
N GLN A 334 -5.88 52.18 -2.23
CA GLN A 334 -5.93 50.90 -2.94
C GLN A 334 -4.54 50.35 -3.29
N SER A 335 -3.55 51.20 -3.59
CA SER A 335 -2.19 50.73 -3.89
C SER A 335 -1.51 50.10 -2.69
N HIS A 336 -1.64 50.70 -1.52
CA HIS A 336 -1.03 50.18 -0.30
C HIS A 336 -1.75 48.92 0.20
N LEU A 337 -3.09 48.86 0.02
CA LEU A 337 -3.87 47.64 0.21
C LEU A 337 -3.38 46.50 -0.71
N GLN A 338 -3.15 46.77 -1.99
CA GLN A 338 -2.65 45.78 -2.95
C GLN A 338 -1.27 45.24 -2.55
N GLU A 339 -0.32 46.12 -2.17
CA GLU A 339 1.01 45.71 -1.70
C GLU A 339 0.93 44.83 -0.45
N MET A 340 0.09 45.18 0.51
CA MET A 340 -0.10 44.35 1.70
C MET A 340 -0.74 43.01 1.37
N LEU A 341 -1.80 42.97 0.55
CA LEU A 341 -2.45 41.72 0.14
C LEU A 341 -1.51 40.79 -0.61
N ILE A 342 -0.58 41.32 -1.42
CA ILE A 342 0.49 40.53 -2.05
C ILE A 342 1.43 39.94 -0.99
N GLY A 343 1.81 40.72 0.03
CA GLY A 343 2.63 40.23 1.14
C GLY A 343 1.93 39.15 1.97
N GLU A 344 0.62 39.31 2.22
CA GLU A 344 -0.17 38.32 2.96
C GLU A 344 -0.48 37.06 2.16
N LEU A 345 -0.54 37.15 0.83
CA LEU A 345 -0.65 35.97 -0.02
C LEU A 345 0.52 35.01 0.28
N ASP A 346 1.72 35.54 0.52
CA ASP A 346 2.89 34.73 0.84
C ASP A 346 2.97 34.34 2.34
N GLY A 347 2.40 35.17 3.22
CA GLY A 347 2.42 34.98 4.67
C GLY A 347 1.36 34.01 5.22
N LEU A 348 0.24 33.83 4.53
CA LEU A 348 -0.80 32.88 4.94
C LEU A 348 -0.39 31.42 4.68
N SER A 349 -0.87 30.53 5.54
CA SER A 349 -0.68 29.09 5.39
C SER A 349 -1.23 28.57 4.05
N SER A 350 -0.44 27.74 3.35
CA SER A 350 -0.80 27.09 2.08
C SER A 350 -2.10 26.27 2.10
N TYR A 351 -2.64 25.96 3.30
CA TYR A 351 -3.82 25.11 3.47
C TYR A 351 -5.10 25.91 3.78
N ASN A 352 -4.99 27.24 3.97
CA ASN A 352 -6.11 28.12 4.26
C ASN A 352 -6.77 28.61 2.97
N TYR A 353 -7.40 27.69 2.24
CA TYR A 353 -8.03 27.95 0.94
C TYR A 353 -9.11 29.03 1.02
N GLU A 354 -9.80 29.11 2.16
CA GLU A 354 -10.89 30.04 2.42
C GLU A 354 -10.41 31.50 2.41
N LEU A 355 -9.39 31.84 3.21
CA LEU A 355 -8.84 33.20 3.24
C LEU A 355 -7.98 33.51 2.00
N LEU A 356 -7.25 32.52 1.48
CA LEU A 356 -6.49 32.69 0.22
C LEU A 356 -7.41 33.04 -0.94
N LYS A 357 -8.60 32.41 -1.02
CA LYS A 357 -9.62 32.75 -2.03
C LYS A 357 -10.07 34.20 -1.93
N LEU A 358 -10.39 34.68 -0.72
CA LEU A 358 -10.76 36.08 -0.49
C LEU A 358 -9.64 37.04 -0.94
N ILE A 359 -8.39 36.79 -0.53
CA ILE A 359 -7.25 37.63 -0.94
C ILE A 359 -7.12 37.66 -2.46
N MET A 360 -7.27 36.51 -3.13
CA MET A 360 -7.19 36.43 -4.59
C MET A 360 -8.32 37.18 -5.30
N GLU A 361 -9.55 37.03 -4.84
CA GLU A 361 -10.71 37.76 -5.38
C GLU A 361 -10.48 39.27 -5.26
N GLN A 362 -9.99 39.75 -4.11
CA GLN A 362 -9.71 41.16 -3.88
C GLN A 362 -8.52 41.66 -4.70
N LEU A 363 -7.46 40.88 -4.83
CA LEU A 363 -6.33 41.22 -5.69
C LEU A 363 -6.74 41.32 -7.17
N ILE A 364 -7.64 40.46 -7.65
CA ILE A 364 -8.16 40.51 -9.03
C ILE A 364 -8.94 41.81 -9.29
N LEU A 365 -9.71 42.28 -8.32
CA LEU A 365 -10.46 43.54 -8.41
C LEU A 365 -9.54 44.75 -8.44
N LEU A 366 -8.44 44.73 -7.68
CA LEU A 366 -7.47 45.82 -7.60
C LEU A 366 -6.44 45.80 -8.75
N GLU A 367 -6.20 44.64 -9.36
CA GLU A 367 -5.16 44.46 -10.38
C GLU A 367 -5.62 44.99 -11.75
N VAL A 368 -4.90 46.00 -12.26
CA VAL A 368 -5.18 46.63 -13.57
C VAL A 368 -4.53 45.84 -14.71
N ASN A 369 -3.40 45.18 -14.47
CA ASN A 369 -2.66 44.45 -15.51
C ASN A 369 -3.33 43.11 -15.85
N GLU A 370 -3.76 42.94 -17.10
CA GLU A 370 -4.43 41.72 -17.57
C GLU A 370 -3.60 40.43 -17.37
N GLN A 371 -2.28 40.47 -17.57
CA GLN A 371 -1.43 39.29 -17.41
C GLN A 371 -1.36 38.83 -15.96
N ARG A 372 -1.24 39.79 -15.03
CA ARG A 372 -1.24 39.52 -13.58
C ARG A 372 -2.63 39.07 -13.13
N ARG A 373 -3.69 39.67 -13.65
CA ARG A 373 -5.08 39.27 -13.41
C ARG A 373 -5.34 37.83 -13.87
N GLN A 374 -4.88 37.44 -15.06
CA GLN A 374 -4.97 36.06 -15.55
C GLN A 374 -4.18 35.09 -14.65
N HIS A 375 -3.00 35.49 -14.17
CA HIS A 375 -2.20 34.68 -13.24
C HIS A 375 -2.93 34.45 -11.90
N LEU A 376 -3.57 35.48 -11.35
CA LEU A 376 -4.39 35.41 -10.13
C LEU A 376 -5.68 34.60 -10.37
N SER A 377 -6.33 34.78 -11.52
CA SER A 377 -7.55 34.02 -11.89
C SER A 377 -7.25 32.52 -11.98
N ARG A 378 -6.10 32.15 -12.56
CA ARG A 378 -5.61 30.77 -12.51
C ARG A 378 -5.40 30.30 -11.07
N GLY A 379 -4.91 31.17 -10.18
CA GLY A 379 -4.79 30.88 -8.75
C GLY A 379 -6.12 30.49 -8.10
N LEU A 380 -7.22 31.20 -8.45
CA LEU A 380 -8.57 30.83 -8.01
C LEU A 380 -9.00 29.46 -8.53
N GLU A 381 -8.77 29.16 -9.81
CA GLU A 381 -9.06 27.83 -10.36
C GLU A 381 -8.27 26.73 -9.65
N VAL A 382 -7.02 26.99 -9.27
CA VAL A 382 -6.21 26.07 -8.45
C VAL A 382 -6.87 25.86 -7.08
N ILE A 383 -7.30 26.93 -6.39
CA ILE A 383 -7.99 26.81 -5.11
C ILE A 383 -9.28 26.00 -5.25
N ASP A 384 -10.09 26.26 -6.27
CA ASP A 384 -11.35 25.56 -6.49
C ASP A 384 -11.13 24.07 -6.77
N PHE A 385 -10.05 23.70 -7.48
CA PHE A 385 -9.61 22.31 -7.62
C PHE A 385 -9.17 21.70 -6.28
N LEU A 386 -8.28 22.38 -5.55
CA LEU A 386 -7.74 21.87 -4.28
C LEU A 386 -8.80 21.70 -3.19
N ARG A 387 -9.88 22.49 -3.23
CA ARG A 387 -11.02 22.35 -2.30
C ARG A 387 -11.85 21.09 -2.55
N VAL A 388 -11.85 20.55 -3.76
CA VAL A 388 -12.67 19.39 -4.17
C VAL A 388 -11.83 18.11 -4.23
N TYR A 389 -10.51 18.23 -4.38
CA TYR A 389 -9.62 17.08 -4.45
C TYR A 389 -9.32 16.49 -3.05
N PRO A 390 -9.63 15.20 -2.80
CA PRO A 390 -9.24 14.55 -1.56
C PRO A 390 -7.79 14.05 -1.62
N ARG A 391 -7.03 14.28 -0.56
CA ARG A 391 -5.61 13.87 -0.47
C ARG A 391 -5.48 12.38 -0.14
N TYR A 392 -4.61 11.65 -0.85
CA TYR A 392 -4.38 10.21 -0.69
C TYR A 392 -3.03 9.87 -0.04
N SER A 393 -2.03 10.73 -0.17
CA SER A 393 -0.70 10.54 0.41
C SER A 393 -0.41 11.58 1.52
N PRO A 394 0.30 11.22 2.60
CA PRO A 394 0.70 12.20 3.61
C PRO A 394 1.72 13.22 3.05
N PRO A 395 1.97 14.34 3.77
CA PRO A 395 3.02 15.29 3.42
C PRO A 395 4.39 14.63 3.24
N GLY A 396 4.96 14.75 2.04
CA GLY A 396 6.29 14.21 1.74
C GLY A 396 7.42 15.11 2.23
N ASP A 397 8.65 14.59 2.26
CA ASP A 397 9.81 15.29 2.83
C ASP A 397 10.05 16.67 2.20
N LEU A 398 9.90 16.81 0.88
CA LEU A 398 10.10 18.10 0.20
C LEU A 398 9.05 19.15 0.59
N GLU A 399 7.82 18.72 0.85
CA GLU A 399 6.74 19.59 1.31
C GLU A 399 7.02 20.06 2.75
N ILE A 400 7.50 19.14 3.60
CA ILE A 400 7.91 19.44 4.98
C ILE A 400 9.10 20.40 4.99
N ASP A 401 10.12 20.17 4.16
CA ASP A 401 11.30 21.04 4.07
C ASP A 401 10.94 22.47 3.62
N GLU A 402 10.01 22.61 2.68
CA GLU A 402 9.53 23.92 2.21
C GLU A 402 8.66 24.62 3.25
N TRP A 403 7.88 23.86 4.02
CA TRP A 403 7.17 24.37 5.18
C TRP A 403 8.13 24.88 6.25
N VAL A 404 9.12 24.08 6.67
CA VAL A 404 10.10 24.46 7.70
C VAL A 404 10.91 25.68 7.27
N ARG A 405 11.22 25.82 5.99
CA ARG A 405 11.90 27.00 5.44
C ARG A 405 11.06 28.28 5.56
N SER A 406 9.75 28.19 5.34
CA SER A 406 8.83 29.33 5.45
C SER A 406 8.41 29.62 6.90
N HIS A 407 8.41 28.60 7.76
CA HIS A 407 8.00 28.69 9.15
C HIS A 407 9.05 28.07 10.09
N PRO A 408 10.18 28.75 10.36
CA PRO A 408 11.28 28.19 11.14
C PRO A 408 10.90 27.78 12.58
N GLN A 409 9.80 28.33 13.09
CA GLN A 409 9.29 28.04 14.44
C GLN A 409 8.46 26.75 14.51
N SER A 410 8.06 26.17 13.37
CA SER A 410 7.32 24.91 13.32
C SER A 410 8.14 23.83 12.59
N LEU A 411 8.40 22.73 13.30
CA LEU A 411 9.13 21.57 12.76
C LEU A 411 8.25 20.67 11.87
N CYS A 412 6.94 20.90 11.83
CA CYS A 412 6.01 20.12 11.02
C CYS A 412 4.90 21.00 10.44
N PRO A 413 4.31 20.63 9.28
CA PRO A 413 3.12 21.28 8.77
C PRO A 413 1.92 21.05 9.69
N PRO A 414 0.92 21.95 9.67
CA PRO A 414 -0.28 21.80 10.49
C PRO A 414 -1.03 20.51 10.12
N LYS A 415 -1.74 19.90 11.07
CA LYS A 415 -2.41 18.59 10.89
C LYS A 415 -3.38 18.55 9.70
N ILE A 416 -3.94 19.69 9.31
CA ILE A 416 -4.79 19.82 8.12
C ILE A 416 -4.07 19.44 6.81
N SER A 417 -2.74 19.52 6.78
CA SER A 417 -1.91 19.09 5.64
C SER A 417 -2.10 17.61 5.28
N ASN A 418 -2.50 16.74 6.21
CA ASN A 418 -2.81 15.35 5.89
C ASN A 418 -4.04 15.18 4.99
N TYR A 419 -4.88 16.21 4.88
CA TYR A 419 -6.14 16.17 4.13
C TYR A 419 -6.19 17.15 2.97
N ARG A 420 -5.30 18.17 2.98
CA ARG A 420 -5.24 19.25 2.00
C ARG A 420 -3.85 19.36 1.39
N LEU A 421 -3.79 19.69 0.10
CA LEU A 421 -2.53 19.92 -0.62
C LEU A 421 -2.05 21.38 -0.50
N PRO A 422 -0.75 21.67 -0.59
CA PRO A 422 -0.24 23.01 -0.34
C PRO A 422 -0.41 23.94 -1.55
N PHE A 423 -1.29 24.95 -1.42
CA PHE A 423 -1.62 25.91 -2.50
C PHE A 423 -0.39 26.61 -3.12
N HIS A 424 0.53 27.12 -2.29
CA HIS A 424 1.68 27.92 -2.75
C HIS A 424 2.58 27.17 -3.72
N ASN A 425 2.75 25.86 -3.53
CA ASN A 425 3.52 24.99 -4.40
C ASN A 425 2.92 24.94 -5.81
N PHE A 426 1.59 24.83 -5.90
CA PHE A 426 0.85 24.80 -7.16
C PHE A 426 0.81 26.16 -7.85
N PHE A 427 0.62 27.23 -7.08
CA PHE A 427 0.55 28.59 -7.60
C PHE A 427 1.89 29.06 -8.18
N ARG A 428 2.99 28.92 -7.41
CA ARG A 428 4.34 29.37 -7.78
C ARG A 428 5.09 28.40 -8.70
N ARG A 429 4.59 27.17 -8.89
CA ARG A 429 5.28 26.10 -9.63
C ARG A 429 6.64 25.75 -9.04
N SER A 430 6.66 25.51 -7.73
CA SER A 430 7.86 25.08 -7.02
C SER A 430 8.35 23.72 -7.55
N LYS A 431 9.65 23.43 -7.41
CA LYS A 431 10.24 22.14 -7.84
C LYS A 431 9.63 20.95 -7.10
N SER A 432 9.13 21.17 -5.88
CA SER A 432 8.42 20.18 -5.06
C SER A 432 7.03 19.81 -5.60
N MET A 433 6.40 20.67 -6.41
CA MET A 433 5.06 20.44 -6.95
C MET A 433 4.94 19.09 -7.67
N ILE A 434 5.90 18.77 -8.56
CA ILE A 434 5.85 17.53 -9.34
C ILE A 434 5.91 16.31 -8.43
N LYS A 435 6.73 16.33 -7.38
CA LYS A 435 6.84 15.21 -6.43
C LYS A 435 5.59 15.05 -5.56
N ILE A 436 4.97 16.17 -5.18
CA ILE A 436 3.69 16.15 -4.44
C ILE A 436 2.60 15.54 -5.33
N VAL A 437 2.53 15.95 -6.60
CA VAL A 437 1.59 15.37 -7.57
C VAL A 437 1.89 13.89 -7.81
N GLU A 438 3.16 13.53 -8.00
CA GLU A 438 3.60 12.15 -8.19
C GLU A 438 3.08 11.25 -7.06
N ALA A 439 3.24 11.62 -5.79
CA ALA A 439 2.74 10.82 -4.66
C ALA A 439 1.20 10.64 -4.63
N GLU A 440 0.45 11.52 -5.29
CA GLU A 440 -1.01 11.52 -5.35
C GLU A 440 -1.59 10.76 -6.55
N LEU A 441 -0.76 10.42 -7.54
CA LEU A 441 -1.19 9.80 -8.78
C LEU A 441 -1.30 8.28 -8.67
N ASN A 442 -2.47 7.76 -8.99
CA ASN A 442 -2.73 6.34 -9.19
C ASN A 442 -3.79 6.17 -10.30
N VAL A 443 -4.08 4.91 -10.67
CA VAL A 443 -5.09 4.57 -11.68
C VAL A 443 -6.48 5.15 -11.39
N SER A 444 -6.85 5.36 -10.11
CA SER A 444 -8.17 5.90 -9.73
C SER A 444 -8.22 7.43 -9.70
N THR A 445 -7.10 8.11 -9.44
CA THR A 445 -7.05 9.58 -9.31
C THR A 445 -6.71 10.28 -10.63
N ILE A 446 -6.06 9.59 -11.58
CA ILE A 446 -5.56 10.19 -12.83
C ILE A 446 -6.63 10.95 -13.63
N ASP A 447 -7.87 10.45 -13.67
CA ASP A 447 -8.96 11.09 -14.43
C ASP A 447 -9.39 12.44 -13.85
N ILE A 448 -9.21 12.64 -12.54
CA ILE A 448 -9.47 13.92 -11.88
C ILE A 448 -8.34 14.90 -12.22
N TRP A 449 -7.09 14.44 -12.15
CA TRP A 449 -5.91 15.25 -12.46
C TRP A 449 -5.83 15.66 -13.94
N LEU A 450 -6.24 14.79 -14.86
CA LEU A 450 -6.27 15.09 -16.30
C LEU A 450 -7.19 16.26 -16.64
N LYS A 451 -8.30 16.43 -15.90
CA LYS A 451 -9.21 17.59 -16.05
C LYS A 451 -8.57 18.91 -15.61
N ALA A 452 -7.67 18.85 -14.62
CA ALA A 452 -6.98 20.03 -14.07
C ALA A 452 -5.61 20.33 -14.73
N CYS A 453 -5.16 19.50 -15.68
CA CYS A 453 -3.86 19.64 -16.36
C CYS A 453 -3.60 21.03 -16.94
N GLN A 454 -4.61 21.64 -17.58
CA GLN A 454 -4.47 22.95 -18.23
C GLN A 454 -4.25 24.06 -17.20
N THR A 455 -5.07 24.10 -16.16
CA THR A 455 -4.98 25.07 -15.05
C THR A 455 -3.65 24.93 -14.30
N LEU A 456 -3.24 23.71 -13.98
CA LEU A 456 -2.01 23.42 -13.24
C LEU A 456 -0.75 23.49 -14.14
N LYS A 457 -0.92 23.58 -15.47
CA LYS A 457 0.15 23.54 -16.47
C LYS A 457 1.05 22.29 -16.31
N LEU A 458 0.41 21.14 -16.11
CA LEU A 458 1.06 19.83 -16.01
C LEU A 458 1.04 19.12 -17.37
N ASN A 459 2.00 18.24 -17.61
CA ASN A 459 2.03 17.42 -18.83
C ASN A 459 1.19 16.16 -18.61
N ALA A 460 0.07 16.04 -19.36
CA ALA A 460 -0.86 14.92 -19.25
C ALA A 460 -0.20 13.54 -19.45
N ASP A 461 0.76 13.45 -20.38
CA ASP A 461 1.46 12.21 -20.68
C ASP A 461 2.36 11.78 -19.50
N GLN A 462 3.02 12.73 -18.85
CA GLN A 462 3.83 12.44 -17.66
C GLN A 462 2.97 11.99 -16.47
N LEU A 463 1.78 12.57 -16.28
CA LEU A 463 0.88 12.14 -15.21
C LEU A 463 0.42 10.69 -15.41
N CYS A 464 0.11 10.29 -16.65
CA CYS A 464 -0.28 8.91 -16.96
C CYS A 464 0.87 7.92 -16.69
N ILE A 465 2.11 8.32 -16.97
CA ILE A 465 3.31 7.53 -16.66
C ILE A 465 3.45 7.35 -15.15
N PHE A 466 3.42 8.44 -14.38
CA PHE A 466 3.55 8.37 -12.91
C PHE A 466 2.41 7.56 -12.28
N ALA A 467 1.17 7.76 -12.70
CA ALA A 467 0.02 6.99 -12.21
C ALA A 467 0.20 5.48 -12.45
N SER A 468 0.71 5.10 -13.62
CA SER A 468 0.99 3.70 -13.95
C SER A 468 2.14 3.15 -13.11
N GLN A 469 3.22 3.91 -12.95
CA GLN A 469 4.38 3.53 -12.15
C GLN A 469 4.03 3.31 -10.68
N ASN A 470 3.35 4.28 -10.06
CA ASN A 470 2.95 4.22 -8.66
C ASN A 470 1.97 3.10 -8.37
N THR A 471 1.05 2.83 -9.29
CA THR A 471 0.09 1.74 -9.12
C THR A 471 0.82 0.40 -9.11
N VAL A 472 1.77 0.19 -10.04
CA VAL A 472 2.58 -1.04 -10.10
C VAL A 472 3.50 -1.19 -8.89
N THR A 473 4.15 -0.11 -8.44
CA THR A 473 5.00 -0.19 -7.23
C THR A 473 4.18 -0.51 -5.98
N ALA A 474 3.03 0.15 -5.81
CA ALA A 474 2.16 -0.10 -4.66
C ALA A 474 1.61 -1.54 -4.64
N THR A 475 1.24 -2.10 -5.79
CA THR A 475 0.77 -3.49 -5.86
C THR A 475 1.86 -4.49 -5.53
N LEU A 476 3.08 -4.26 -6.01
CA LEU A 476 4.22 -5.15 -5.72
C LEU A 476 4.64 -5.07 -4.24
N GLU A 477 4.58 -3.89 -3.63
CA GLU A 477 4.85 -3.71 -2.19
C GLU A 477 3.76 -4.36 -1.31
N GLN A 478 2.50 -4.34 -1.76
CA GLN A 478 1.41 -5.06 -1.10
C GLN A 478 1.60 -6.57 -1.19
N GLU A 479 2.01 -7.09 -2.35
CA GLU A 479 2.29 -8.52 -2.54
C GLU A 479 3.50 -8.99 -1.73
N SER A 480 4.55 -8.16 -1.62
CA SER A 480 5.72 -8.48 -0.79
C SER A 480 5.41 -8.47 0.72
N ASN A 481 4.46 -7.64 1.15
CA ASN A 481 4.08 -7.53 2.56
C ASN A 481 2.96 -8.50 2.97
N GLY A 482 2.10 -8.90 2.03
CA GLY A 482 0.94 -9.76 2.26
C GLY A 482 1.21 -11.26 2.17
N ASN A 483 2.27 -11.69 1.48
CA ASN A 483 2.64 -13.10 1.39
C ASN A 483 3.67 -13.48 2.46
N ASN A 484 3.33 -14.54 3.21
CA ASN A 484 4.14 -15.15 4.26
C ASN A 484 5.65 -15.22 3.92
N LYS A 485 6.48 -15.00 4.94
CA LYS A 485 7.91 -15.37 5.05
C LYS A 485 8.18 -16.88 4.93
N HIS A 486 7.33 -17.64 4.24
CA HIS A 486 7.44 -19.07 4.02
C HIS A 486 7.24 -19.43 2.55
N SER A 487 8.24 -19.12 1.74
CA SER A 487 8.72 -20.00 0.67
C SER A 487 9.98 -19.37 0.09
N SER A 488 11.09 -20.09 0.14
CA SER A 488 12.39 -19.74 -0.44
C SER A 488 12.37 -19.78 -1.98
N GLU A 489 11.32 -19.26 -2.60
CA GLU A 489 11.11 -19.19 -4.04
C GLU A 489 10.60 -17.79 -4.43
N GLU A 490 11.34 -16.74 -4.06
CA GLU A 490 11.05 -15.34 -4.44
C GLU A 490 11.04 -15.10 -5.98
N ASN A 491 11.28 -16.12 -6.80
CA ASN A 491 11.35 -16.05 -8.27
C ASN A 491 10.62 -17.20 -8.99
N ALA A 492 9.73 -17.94 -8.34
CA ALA A 492 8.98 -19.00 -9.03
C ALA A 492 8.05 -18.39 -10.11
N TRP A 493 8.13 -18.93 -11.33
CA TRP A 493 7.33 -18.48 -12.47
C TRP A 493 5.83 -18.68 -12.22
N GLN A 494 5.05 -17.61 -12.22
CA GLN A 494 3.60 -17.68 -11.99
C GLN A 494 2.85 -18.06 -13.27
N VAL A 495 2.22 -19.25 -13.28
CA VAL A 495 1.51 -19.77 -14.47
C VAL A 495 0.10 -19.17 -14.63
N CYS A 496 -0.55 -18.75 -13.54
CA CYS A 496 -1.89 -18.15 -13.56
C CYS A 496 -1.83 -16.63 -13.38
N SER A 497 -2.81 -15.91 -13.94
CA SER A 497 -2.94 -14.46 -13.73
C SER A 497 -3.37 -14.12 -12.30
N GLY A 498 -2.63 -13.27 -11.61
CA GLY A 498 -3.03 -12.72 -10.31
C GLY A 498 -3.84 -11.43 -10.44
N ASN A 499 -3.51 -10.58 -11.43
CA ASN A 499 -3.92 -9.17 -11.46
C ASN A 499 -4.49 -8.69 -12.81
N ASN A 500 -5.36 -9.48 -13.45
CA ASN A 500 -5.92 -9.15 -14.77
C ASN A 500 -6.62 -7.78 -14.84
N SER A 501 -7.42 -7.42 -13.83
CA SER A 501 -8.16 -6.14 -13.79
C SER A 501 -7.22 -4.94 -13.64
N LEU A 502 -6.14 -5.11 -12.88
CA LEU A 502 -5.11 -4.09 -12.68
C LEU A 502 -4.35 -3.81 -13.98
N LEU A 503 -3.96 -4.87 -14.70
CA LEU A 503 -3.30 -4.74 -16.01
C LEU A 503 -4.20 -4.08 -17.06
N GLU A 504 -5.50 -4.37 -17.06
CA GLU A 504 -6.46 -3.70 -17.95
C GLU A 504 -6.59 -2.21 -17.63
N ASN A 505 -6.64 -1.86 -16.34
CA ASN A 505 -6.69 -0.46 -15.95
C ASN A 505 -5.40 0.29 -16.31
N ILE A 506 -4.23 -0.33 -16.11
CA ILE A 506 -2.94 0.24 -16.54
C ILE A 506 -2.93 0.42 -18.06
N LYS A 507 -3.39 -0.57 -18.83
CA LYS A 507 -3.54 -0.47 -20.30
C LYS A 507 -4.41 0.73 -20.68
N ASN A 508 -5.54 0.93 -20.00
CA ASN A 508 -6.43 2.07 -20.24
C ASN A 508 -5.77 3.42 -19.92
N VAL A 509 -4.92 3.49 -18.90
CA VAL A 509 -4.16 4.72 -18.56
C VAL A 509 -3.06 4.98 -19.58
N VAL A 510 -2.29 3.95 -19.97
CA VAL A 510 -1.23 4.08 -21.00
C VAL A 510 -1.82 4.48 -22.35
N GLY A 511 -3.00 3.97 -22.71
CA GLY A 511 -3.71 4.35 -23.95
C GLY A 511 -4.18 5.81 -23.99
N LYS A 512 -4.18 6.53 -22.86
CA LYS A 512 -4.49 7.99 -22.82
C LYS A 512 -3.27 8.86 -23.17
N ILE A 513 -2.07 8.28 -23.25
CA ILE A 513 -0.83 8.98 -23.58
C ILE A 513 -0.82 9.33 -25.07
N LYS A 514 -0.60 10.59 -25.42
CA LYS A 514 -0.58 11.04 -26.83
C LYS A 514 0.73 10.74 -27.54
N HIS A 515 1.85 10.77 -26.80
CA HIS A 515 3.16 10.43 -27.35
C HIS A 515 3.40 8.92 -27.37
N ASN A 516 3.35 8.32 -28.56
CA ASN A 516 3.53 6.87 -28.79
C ASN A 516 4.86 6.31 -28.22
N GLU A 517 5.95 7.07 -28.31
CA GLU A 517 7.26 6.68 -27.73
C GLU A 517 7.18 6.58 -26.20
N LEU A 518 6.55 7.57 -25.55
CA LEU A 518 6.38 7.58 -24.09
C LEU A 518 5.41 6.50 -23.62
N ALA A 519 4.34 6.23 -24.38
CA ALA A 519 3.39 5.15 -24.11
C ALA A 519 4.08 3.79 -24.13
N THR A 520 4.88 3.54 -25.18
CA THR A 520 5.67 2.30 -25.34
C THR A 520 6.73 2.18 -24.25
N ALA A 521 7.44 3.27 -23.91
CA ALA A 521 8.43 3.27 -22.84
C ALA A 521 7.80 2.98 -21.46
N CYS A 522 6.62 3.54 -21.19
CA CYS A 522 5.85 3.27 -19.98
C CYS A 522 5.43 1.80 -19.90
N ALA A 523 4.86 1.24 -20.98
CA ALA A 523 4.49 -0.16 -21.05
C ALA A 523 5.70 -1.09 -20.85
N ASN A 524 6.84 -0.80 -21.47
CA ASN A 524 8.07 -1.57 -21.28
C ASN A 524 8.62 -1.44 -19.84
N TRP A 525 8.48 -0.28 -19.20
CA TRP A 525 8.81 -0.13 -17.78
C TRP A 525 7.96 -1.06 -16.90
N VAL A 526 6.65 -1.15 -17.17
CA VAL A 526 5.74 -2.08 -16.46
C VAL A 526 6.20 -3.53 -16.64
N VAL A 527 6.52 -3.94 -17.87
CA VAL A 527 7.03 -5.29 -18.18
C VAL A 527 8.32 -5.62 -17.42
N ASN A 528 9.23 -4.65 -17.28
CA ASN A 528 10.49 -4.85 -16.55
C ASN A 528 10.27 -5.05 -15.05
N ARG A 529 9.24 -4.40 -14.49
CA ARG A 529 8.98 -4.37 -13.04
C ARG A 529 8.14 -5.56 -12.56
N LEU A 530 7.32 -6.15 -13.42
CA LEU A 530 6.49 -7.32 -13.08
C LEU A 530 7.35 -8.59 -12.84
N PRO A 531 6.94 -9.44 -11.87
CA PRO A 531 7.58 -10.73 -11.61
C PRO A 531 7.45 -11.68 -12.81
N PRO A 532 8.36 -12.66 -12.97
CA PRO A 532 8.26 -13.66 -14.03
C PRO A 532 6.96 -14.47 -13.93
N GLY A 533 6.17 -14.48 -15.00
CA GLY A 533 4.86 -15.14 -14.99
C GLY A 533 3.94 -14.70 -16.12
N PHE A 534 2.71 -15.19 -16.11
CA PHE A 534 1.67 -14.90 -17.10
C PHE A 534 1.37 -13.39 -17.22
N ASP A 535 1.28 -12.69 -16.10
CA ASP A 535 0.97 -11.25 -16.06
C ASP A 535 2.04 -10.42 -16.77
N LYS A 536 3.31 -10.84 -16.70
CA LYS A 536 4.43 -10.23 -17.43
C LYS A 536 4.35 -10.48 -18.94
N VAL A 537 3.90 -11.66 -19.36
CA VAL A 537 3.66 -11.98 -20.78
C VAL A 537 2.54 -11.11 -21.34
N LYS A 538 1.41 -11.01 -20.61
CA LYS A 538 0.27 -10.17 -21.02
C LYS A 538 0.65 -8.68 -21.07
N ALA A 539 1.47 -8.21 -20.15
CA ALA A 539 2.02 -6.85 -20.23
C ALA A 539 2.94 -6.65 -21.44
N ALA A 540 3.77 -7.65 -21.78
CA ALA A 540 4.66 -7.61 -22.94
C ALA A 540 3.88 -7.64 -24.27
N GLU A 541 2.79 -8.40 -24.33
CA GLU A 541 1.84 -8.42 -25.46
C GLU A 541 1.25 -7.01 -25.69
N ASN A 542 0.72 -6.39 -24.64
CA ASN A 542 0.19 -5.02 -24.74
C ASN A 542 1.26 -4.01 -25.15
N CYS A 543 2.50 -4.17 -24.67
CA CYS A 543 3.62 -3.33 -25.07
C CYS A 543 3.99 -3.51 -26.55
N MET A 544 3.88 -4.74 -27.08
CA MET A 544 4.10 -5.03 -28.50
C MET A 544 3.02 -4.38 -29.36
N ILE A 545 1.74 -4.49 -28.97
CA ILE A 545 0.62 -3.87 -29.69
C ILE A 545 0.82 -2.34 -29.77
N LEU A 546 1.19 -1.69 -28.67
CA LEU A 546 1.49 -0.25 -28.67
C LEU A 546 2.68 0.12 -29.56
N ALA A 547 3.70 -0.74 -29.61
CA ALA A 547 4.85 -0.53 -30.50
C ALA A 547 4.49 -0.74 -31.98
N GLU A 548 3.54 -1.63 -32.27
CA GLU A 548 2.98 -1.84 -33.62
C GLU A 548 2.18 -0.61 -34.06
N GLU A 549 1.27 -0.12 -33.21
CA GLU A 549 0.53 1.12 -33.45
C GLU A 549 1.47 2.32 -33.63
N TRP A 550 2.59 2.37 -32.89
CA TRP A 550 3.61 3.40 -33.08
C TRP A 550 4.28 3.29 -34.46
N LYS A 551 4.63 2.08 -34.90
CA LYS A 551 5.23 1.81 -36.21
C LYS A 551 4.27 2.13 -37.36
N GLU A 552 2.97 1.86 -37.21
CA GLU A 552 1.96 2.19 -38.23
C GLU A 552 1.74 3.71 -38.34
N ASN A 553 1.77 4.41 -37.21
CA ASN A 553 1.52 5.85 -37.16
C ASN A 553 2.77 6.72 -37.48
N CYS A 554 3.98 6.15 -37.49
CA CYS A 554 5.23 6.89 -37.70
C CYS A 554 6.23 6.10 -38.56
N THR A 555 6.83 6.75 -39.56
CA THR A 555 7.83 6.15 -40.46
C THR A 555 9.27 6.19 -39.90
N ASP A 556 9.44 6.43 -38.61
CA ASP A 556 10.75 6.58 -37.99
C ASP A 556 11.46 5.22 -37.79
N SER A 557 12.77 5.17 -38.06
CA SER A 557 13.61 3.98 -37.79
C SER A 557 13.50 3.50 -36.34
N LYS A 558 13.35 4.45 -35.40
CA LYS A 558 13.20 4.18 -33.97
C LYS A 558 11.95 3.37 -33.64
N ALA A 559 10.84 3.59 -34.37
CA ALA A 559 9.59 2.87 -34.15
C ALA A 559 9.71 1.40 -34.62
N ALA A 560 10.37 1.18 -35.77
CA ALA A 560 10.67 -0.16 -36.27
C ALA A 560 11.61 -0.93 -35.32
N GLU A 561 12.69 -0.32 -34.87
CA GLU A 561 13.63 -0.90 -33.90
C GLU A 561 12.97 -1.16 -32.53
N ALA A 562 12.03 -0.31 -32.11
CA ALA A 562 11.27 -0.52 -30.88
C ALA A 562 10.32 -1.73 -31.03
N TYR A 563 9.59 -1.82 -32.14
CA TYR A 563 8.72 -2.96 -32.43
C TYR A 563 9.51 -4.28 -32.46
N GLU A 564 10.64 -4.35 -33.19
CA GLU A 564 11.45 -5.57 -33.25
C GLU A 564 11.95 -6.00 -31.86
N ARG A 565 12.38 -5.05 -31.03
CA ARG A 565 12.81 -5.34 -29.65
C ARG A 565 11.66 -5.81 -28.77
N MET A 566 10.49 -5.17 -28.85
CA MET A 566 9.33 -5.53 -28.03
C MET A 566 8.73 -6.86 -28.48
N ASN A 567 8.62 -7.11 -29.79
CA ASN A 567 8.17 -8.38 -30.35
C ASN A 567 9.11 -9.52 -29.95
N SER A 568 10.43 -9.37 -30.15
CA SER A 568 11.41 -10.38 -29.73
C SER A 568 11.30 -10.71 -28.24
N ARG A 569 11.07 -9.69 -27.41
CA ARG A 569 10.90 -9.85 -25.96
C ARG A 569 9.60 -10.54 -25.60
N TYR A 570 8.49 -10.19 -26.25
CA TYR A 570 7.20 -10.87 -26.07
C TYR A 570 7.30 -12.35 -26.47
N THR A 571 7.83 -12.65 -27.66
CA THR A 571 8.04 -14.02 -28.14
C THR A 571 8.87 -14.83 -27.14
N GLN A 572 9.98 -14.27 -26.64
CA GLN A 572 10.82 -14.95 -25.66
C GLN A 572 10.05 -15.29 -24.38
N LEU A 573 9.33 -14.33 -23.79
CA LEU A 573 8.59 -14.52 -22.54
C LEU A 573 7.38 -15.46 -22.72
N ALA A 574 6.69 -15.39 -23.85
CA ALA A 574 5.55 -16.24 -24.15
C ALA A 574 5.97 -17.71 -24.40
N VAL A 575 7.12 -17.93 -25.06
CA VAL A 575 7.72 -19.27 -25.20
C VAL A 575 8.15 -19.82 -23.85
N GLU A 576 8.81 -19.02 -23.00
CA GLU A 576 9.18 -19.39 -21.63
C GLU A 576 7.93 -19.75 -20.79
N HIS A 577 6.85 -18.97 -20.93
CA HIS A 577 5.57 -19.28 -20.29
C HIS A 577 4.98 -20.61 -20.74
N ALA A 578 5.00 -20.90 -22.04
CA ALA A 578 4.52 -22.17 -22.57
C ALA A 578 5.30 -23.35 -21.98
N LEU A 579 6.63 -23.24 -21.85
CA LEU A 579 7.46 -24.26 -21.19
C LEU A 579 7.05 -24.48 -19.73
N HIS A 580 6.83 -23.40 -18.97
CA HIS A 580 6.39 -23.49 -17.57
C HIS A 580 4.97 -24.06 -17.43
N LYS A 581 4.05 -23.72 -18.33
CA LYS A 581 2.65 -24.21 -18.34
C LYS A 581 2.56 -25.73 -18.47
N TYR A 582 3.45 -26.34 -19.27
CA TYR A 582 3.47 -27.80 -19.50
C TYR A 582 4.54 -28.53 -18.68
N GLY A 583 5.22 -27.84 -17.74
CA GLY A 583 6.23 -28.46 -16.87
C GLY A 583 7.55 -28.83 -17.56
N LEU A 584 7.86 -28.21 -18.71
CA LEU A 584 9.04 -28.45 -19.54
C LEU A 584 10.12 -27.36 -19.37
N ALA A 585 10.08 -26.61 -18.28
CA ALA A 585 10.97 -25.47 -18.01
C ALA A 585 12.34 -25.91 -17.46
N GLU A 586 13.06 -26.76 -18.20
CA GLU A 586 14.45 -27.10 -17.89
C GLU A 586 15.42 -26.02 -18.38
N PRO A 587 16.58 -25.80 -17.72
CA PRO A 587 17.54 -24.77 -18.13
C PRO A 587 18.06 -24.96 -19.57
N LYS A 588 18.07 -26.20 -20.06
CA LYS A 588 18.46 -26.53 -21.43
C LYS A 588 17.48 -25.97 -22.47
N TYR A 589 16.18 -26.00 -22.17
CA TYR A 589 15.13 -25.50 -23.04
C TYR A 589 14.99 -23.98 -22.92
N ILE A 590 15.13 -23.43 -21.70
CA ILE A 590 15.09 -21.98 -21.47
C ILE A 590 16.21 -21.26 -22.25
N ALA A 591 17.41 -21.86 -22.36
CA ALA A 591 18.51 -21.31 -23.15
C ALA A 591 18.20 -21.17 -24.66
N LEU A 592 17.26 -21.99 -25.18
CA LEU A 592 16.86 -22.01 -26.58
C LEU A 592 15.62 -21.15 -26.90
N THR A 593 15.11 -20.38 -25.93
CA THR A 593 13.92 -19.52 -26.12
C THR A 593 14.11 -18.43 -27.20
N ARG A 594 15.36 -18.10 -27.55
CA ARG A 594 15.69 -17.17 -28.66
C ARG A 594 15.67 -17.82 -30.04
N THR A 595 15.75 -19.16 -30.12
CA THR A 595 15.74 -19.94 -31.35
C THR A 595 14.61 -20.98 -31.30
N PRO A 596 13.35 -20.58 -31.59
CA PRO A 596 12.18 -21.43 -31.38
C PRO A 596 12.21 -22.73 -32.19
N ILE A 597 12.86 -22.74 -33.36
CA ILE A 597 13.02 -23.94 -34.19
C ILE A 597 13.93 -24.97 -33.49
N ASP A 598 15.09 -24.56 -32.99
CA ASP A 598 16.02 -25.44 -32.27
C ASP A 598 15.43 -25.92 -30.95
N LEU A 599 14.64 -25.07 -30.29
CA LEU A 599 13.86 -25.44 -29.11
C LEU A 599 12.86 -26.57 -29.44
N ILE A 600 12.09 -26.44 -30.52
CA ILE A 600 11.15 -27.48 -30.95
C ILE A 600 11.90 -28.79 -31.27
N PHE A 601 13.04 -28.73 -31.94
CA PHE A 601 13.90 -29.90 -32.17
C PHE A 601 14.34 -30.56 -30.86
N ALA A 602 14.78 -29.77 -29.88
CA ALA A 602 15.21 -30.25 -28.58
C ALA A 602 14.05 -30.85 -27.75
N LEU A 603 12.86 -30.24 -27.81
CA LEU A 603 11.65 -30.73 -27.14
C LEU A 603 11.22 -32.11 -27.68
N TYR A 604 11.30 -32.33 -29.00
CA TYR A 604 11.00 -33.64 -29.59
C TYR A 604 12.10 -34.70 -29.37
N GLN A 605 13.25 -34.32 -28.82
CA GLN A 605 14.32 -35.22 -28.38
C GLN A 605 14.28 -35.49 -26.87
N HIS A 606 13.20 -35.08 -26.19
CA HIS A 606 13.06 -35.27 -24.75
C HIS A 606 13.11 -36.77 -24.37
N PRO A 607 13.85 -37.18 -23.31
CA PRO A 607 14.04 -38.59 -22.93
C PRO A 607 12.75 -39.38 -22.68
N SER A 608 11.66 -38.68 -22.33
CA SER A 608 10.36 -39.29 -22.10
C SER A 608 9.73 -39.90 -23.36
N LEU A 609 10.24 -39.58 -24.55
CA LEU A 609 9.78 -40.08 -25.85
C LEU A 609 10.54 -41.33 -26.34
N ASP A 610 11.49 -41.85 -25.55
CA ASP A 610 12.39 -42.93 -25.98
C ASP A 610 11.77 -44.33 -25.90
N SER A 611 10.59 -44.48 -25.28
CA SER A 611 9.88 -45.76 -25.17
C SER A 611 8.40 -45.63 -25.48
N LEU A 612 7.82 -46.58 -26.21
CA LEU A 612 6.37 -46.66 -26.42
C LEU A 612 5.59 -46.87 -25.11
N ALA A 613 6.22 -47.50 -24.10
CA ALA A 613 5.60 -47.76 -22.80
C ALA A 613 5.42 -46.48 -21.96
N THR A 614 6.28 -45.47 -22.15
CA THR A 614 6.15 -44.17 -21.47
C THR A 614 5.08 -43.29 -22.10
N LEU A 615 4.77 -43.49 -23.39
CA LEU A 615 3.71 -42.75 -24.10
C LEU A 615 2.29 -43.02 -23.57
N SER A 616 2.09 -44.09 -22.80
CA SER A 616 0.80 -44.47 -22.18
C SER A 616 0.63 -44.01 -20.73
N THR A 617 1.66 -43.40 -20.12
CA THR A 617 1.62 -43.01 -18.71
C THR A 617 1.04 -41.60 -18.55
N HIS A 618 0.09 -41.42 -17.62
CA HIS A 618 -0.50 -40.11 -17.30
C HIS A 618 0.49 -39.06 -16.76
N SER A 619 1.77 -39.39 -16.56
CA SER A 619 2.80 -38.48 -16.04
C SER A 619 3.68 -37.84 -17.12
N MET A 620 3.35 -38.02 -18.40
CA MET A 620 4.09 -37.40 -19.51
C MET A 620 3.69 -35.92 -19.67
N PRO A 621 4.65 -34.98 -19.78
CA PRO A 621 4.34 -33.61 -20.17
C PRO A 621 3.83 -33.58 -21.61
N ASP A 622 2.81 -32.75 -21.87
CA ASP A 622 2.24 -32.61 -23.21
C ASP A 622 3.12 -31.70 -24.09
N ILE A 623 4.15 -32.31 -24.67
CA ILE A 623 5.12 -31.65 -25.55
C ILE A 623 4.41 -31.11 -26.80
N ASN A 624 3.42 -31.82 -27.33
CA ASN A 624 2.74 -31.39 -28.56
C ASN A 624 1.86 -30.16 -28.36
N SER A 625 1.13 -30.08 -27.24
CA SER A 625 0.39 -28.85 -26.90
C SER A 625 1.35 -27.69 -26.61
N CYS A 626 2.51 -27.96 -25.99
CA CYS A 626 3.57 -26.97 -25.82
C CYS A 626 4.11 -26.45 -27.17
N VAL A 627 4.42 -27.34 -28.10
CA VAL A 627 4.91 -26.99 -29.45
C VAL A 627 3.86 -26.22 -30.24
N SER A 628 2.58 -26.56 -30.13
CA SER A 628 1.49 -25.80 -30.74
C SER A 628 1.42 -24.37 -30.21
N ASP A 629 1.49 -24.19 -28.88
CA ASP A 629 1.51 -22.87 -28.25
C ASP A 629 2.75 -22.07 -28.70
N ILE A 630 3.94 -22.68 -28.73
CA ILE A 630 5.18 -22.05 -29.21
C ILE A 630 5.08 -21.63 -30.69
N CYS A 631 4.55 -22.50 -31.55
CA CYS A 631 4.38 -22.21 -32.98
C CYS A 631 3.40 -21.06 -33.21
N SER A 632 2.33 -20.98 -32.41
CA SER A 632 1.34 -19.90 -32.48
C SER A 632 1.94 -18.53 -32.13
N VAL A 633 2.78 -18.48 -31.09
CA VAL A 633 3.45 -17.26 -30.62
C VAL A 633 4.55 -16.81 -31.59
N ALA A 634 5.32 -17.76 -32.13
CA ALA A 634 6.45 -17.46 -32.99
C ALA A 634 6.08 -17.33 -34.48
N GLY A 635 4.83 -17.62 -34.86
CA GLY A 635 4.33 -17.48 -36.23
C GLY A 635 4.84 -18.55 -37.21
N PHE A 636 5.21 -19.74 -36.73
CA PHE A 636 5.70 -20.83 -37.57
C PHE A 636 4.60 -21.84 -37.92
N ARG A 637 4.68 -22.41 -39.13
CA ARG A 637 3.80 -23.53 -39.52
C ARG A 637 4.30 -24.82 -38.89
N GLN A 638 3.63 -25.27 -37.83
CA GLN A 638 3.94 -26.51 -37.10
C GLN A 638 4.17 -27.72 -38.03
N VAL A 639 3.32 -27.89 -39.04
CA VAL A 639 3.39 -29.00 -40.01
C VAL A 639 4.71 -29.02 -40.79
N ALA A 640 5.28 -27.87 -41.16
CA ALA A 640 6.51 -27.84 -41.93
C ALA A 640 7.70 -28.38 -41.12
N ILE A 641 7.83 -27.93 -39.86
CA ILE A 641 8.87 -28.38 -38.93
C ILE A 641 8.72 -29.88 -38.61
N GLN A 642 7.47 -30.34 -38.45
CA GLN A 642 7.16 -31.75 -38.23
C GLN A 642 7.51 -32.63 -39.44
N LEU A 643 7.28 -32.15 -40.66
CA LEU A 643 7.67 -32.87 -41.89
C LEU A 643 9.20 -32.94 -42.04
N ASP A 644 9.93 -31.87 -41.73
CA ASP A 644 11.40 -31.85 -41.73
C ASP A 644 11.99 -32.83 -40.69
N LEU A 645 11.35 -32.92 -39.53
CA LEU A 645 11.66 -33.91 -38.49
C LEU A 645 11.39 -35.34 -38.96
N LEU A 646 10.24 -35.56 -39.62
CA LEU A 646 9.87 -36.86 -40.17
C LEU A 646 10.83 -37.31 -41.27
N GLU A 647 11.28 -36.41 -42.14
CA GLU A 647 12.27 -36.75 -43.17
C GLU A 647 13.60 -37.21 -42.55
N LYS A 648 14.01 -36.62 -41.42
CA LYS A 648 15.23 -37.00 -40.70
C LYS A 648 15.08 -38.29 -39.88
N TRP A 649 13.91 -38.59 -39.32
CA TRP A 649 13.73 -39.69 -38.36
C TRP A 649 12.99 -40.92 -38.90
N LEU A 650 12.30 -40.81 -40.04
CA LEU A 650 11.65 -41.95 -40.69
C LEU A 650 12.64 -42.96 -41.30
N PRO A 651 13.78 -42.56 -41.89
CA PRO A 651 14.80 -43.51 -42.32
C PRO A 651 15.34 -44.35 -41.15
N PRO A 652 15.69 -45.63 -41.38
CA PRO A 652 16.50 -46.35 -40.41
C PRO A 652 17.83 -45.61 -40.21
N PRO A 653 18.31 -45.45 -38.95
CA PRO A 653 19.65 -44.91 -38.74
C PRO A 653 20.63 -45.78 -39.54
N GLU A 654 21.51 -45.15 -40.31
CA GLU A 654 22.54 -45.86 -41.07
C GLU A 654 23.35 -46.72 -40.09
N SER A 655 23.07 -48.01 -40.07
CA SER A 655 23.72 -48.96 -39.18
C SER A 655 25.13 -49.24 -39.70
N GLY A 656 26.05 -48.35 -39.33
CA GLY A 656 27.41 -48.76 -39.02
C GLY A 656 27.36 -49.74 -37.86
N GLU A 657 27.90 -50.93 -38.11
CA GLU A 657 28.14 -52.03 -37.18
C GLU A 657 26.92 -52.85 -36.75
N ALA A 658 27.05 -54.15 -37.04
CA ALA A 658 26.10 -55.20 -36.76
C ALA A 658 25.93 -55.41 -35.25
N LEU A 659 24.71 -55.22 -34.74
CA LEU A 659 24.18 -56.07 -33.67
C LEU A 659 22.64 -56.00 -33.60
N ASN A 660 22.04 -57.18 -33.56
CA ASN A 660 20.71 -57.58 -33.09
C ASN A 660 19.49 -56.70 -33.45
N THR A 661 18.68 -57.20 -34.40
CA THR A 661 17.24 -56.93 -34.48
C THR A 661 16.51 -58.28 -34.57
N ASP A 662 15.98 -58.77 -33.46
CA ASP A 662 15.19 -60.01 -33.39
C ASP A 662 13.69 -59.68 -33.51
N GLU A 663 13.25 -59.32 -34.72
CA GLU A 663 11.82 -59.25 -35.02
C GLU A 663 11.35 -60.56 -35.65
N THR A 664 10.80 -61.43 -34.81
CA THR A 664 10.16 -62.66 -35.26
C THR A 664 8.65 -62.46 -35.38
N VAL A 665 8.16 -62.53 -36.62
CA VAL A 665 6.74 -62.40 -36.98
C VAL A 665 6.03 -63.70 -36.67
N THR A 666 5.42 -63.81 -35.48
CA THR A 666 4.24 -64.67 -35.22
C THR A 666 3.46 -64.15 -34.01
N ASP A 667 2.67 -63.09 -34.21
CA ASP A 667 1.33 -62.95 -33.64
C ASP A 667 0.69 -61.70 -34.26
N PHE A 668 -0.29 -61.88 -35.15
CA PHE A 668 -1.07 -60.78 -35.73
C PHE A 668 -2.13 -60.24 -34.75
N LYS A 669 -1.81 -60.22 -33.45
CA LYS A 669 -2.47 -59.34 -32.48
C LYS A 669 -1.49 -58.21 -32.22
N ILE A 670 -1.82 -57.02 -32.70
CA ILE A 670 -1.23 -55.79 -32.18
C ILE A 670 -1.67 -55.72 -30.70
N ALA A 671 -0.88 -56.33 -29.82
CA ALA A 671 -1.10 -56.29 -28.38
C ALA A 671 -0.46 -55.00 -27.86
N PHE A 672 -1.30 -54.11 -27.34
CA PHE A 672 -0.93 -52.85 -26.70
C PHE A 672 -0.55 -53.04 -25.21
N ASP A 673 -0.16 -54.23 -24.77
CA ASP A 673 0.14 -54.49 -23.35
C ASP A 673 1.64 -54.33 -23.03
N PRO A 674 2.00 -53.49 -22.04
CA PRO A 674 3.38 -53.20 -21.70
C PRO A 674 3.84 -54.11 -20.56
N VAL A 675 4.31 -55.33 -20.85
CA VAL A 675 5.09 -56.08 -19.86
C VAL A 675 6.22 -56.86 -20.52
N SER A 676 7.43 -56.52 -20.08
CA SER A 676 8.72 -57.20 -20.23
C SER A 676 9.30 -57.36 -21.64
N THR A 677 10.03 -56.34 -22.09
CA THR A 677 11.12 -56.49 -23.06
C THR A 677 12.43 -56.10 -22.37
N SER A 678 13.39 -57.02 -22.40
CA SER A 678 14.73 -56.92 -21.83
C SER A 678 15.56 -55.81 -22.48
N GLU A 679 16.44 -55.19 -21.68
CA GLU A 679 17.15 -53.92 -21.88
C GLU A 679 18.24 -53.88 -22.99
N SER A 680 18.05 -54.48 -24.17
CA SER A 680 19.10 -54.50 -25.21
C SER A 680 18.77 -53.85 -26.57
N ASP A 681 17.61 -53.19 -26.74
CA ASP A 681 17.16 -52.61 -28.03
C ASP A 681 16.86 -51.09 -27.98
N SER A 682 17.65 -50.28 -27.26
CA SER A 682 17.23 -48.90 -26.90
C SER A 682 17.16 -47.88 -28.05
N HIS A 683 17.91 -48.04 -29.14
CA HIS A 683 18.05 -46.96 -30.15
C HIS A 683 17.04 -47.00 -31.31
N ASN A 684 16.63 -48.19 -31.78
CA ASN A 684 15.68 -48.30 -32.90
C ASN A 684 14.24 -48.01 -32.45
N ASP A 685 13.85 -48.49 -31.26
CA ASP A 685 12.52 -48.25 -30.70
C ASP A 685 12.32 -46.79 -30.28
N ALA A 686 13.37 -46.08 -29.84
CA ALA A 686 13.28 -44.67 -29.50
C ALA A 686 12.97 -43.79 -30.73
N SER A 687 13.61 -44.05 -31.88
CA SER A 687 13.33 -43.32 -33.13
C SER A 687 11.89 -43.50 -33.60
N LEU A 688 11.38 -44.74 -33.53
CA LEU A 688 10.01 -45.08 -33.92
C LEU A 688 8.98 -44.50 -32.95
N SER A 689 9.26 -44.55 -31.64
CA SER A 689 8.42 -43.95 -30.59
C SER A 689 8.25 -42.45 -30.79
N ARG A 690 9.34 -41.73 -31.07
CA ARG A 690 9.33 -40.29 -31.37
C ARG A 690 8.56 -39.97 -32.64
N VAL A 691 8.73 -40.76 -33.71
CA VAL A 691 7.99 -40.61 -34.97
C VAL A 691 6.49 -40.83 -34.76
N ILE A 692 6.10 -41.87 -34.02
CA ILE A 692 4.69 -42.15 -33.70
C ILE A 692 4.09 -41.02 -32.86
N TYR A 693 4.81 -40.53 -31.85
CA TYR A 693 4.35 -39.42 -31.01
C TYR A 693 4.17 -38.12 -31.80
N LEU A 694 5.09 -37.81 -32.73
CA LEU A 694 5.01 -36.64 -33.60
C LEU A 694 3.80 -36.74 -34.54
N LEU A 695 3.57 -37.91 -35.13
CA LEU A 695 2.46 -38.14 -36.05
C LEU A 695 1.08 -38.12 -35.38
N ARG A 696 0.97 -38.37 -34.06
CA ARG A 696 -0.29 -38.25 -33.31
C ARG A 696 -0.85 -36.83 -33.30
N CYS A 697 -0.02 -35.82 -33.53
CA CYS A 697 -0.44 -34.41 -33.56
C CYS A 697 -0.45 -33.79 -34.96
N CYS A 698 -0.01 -34.52 -35.99
CA CYS A 698 -0.23 -34.13 -37.37
C CYS A 698 -1.70 -34.36 -37.76
N PRO A 699 -2.32 -33.50 -38.61
CA PRO A 699 -3.63 -33.78 -39.16
C PRO A 699 -3.65 -35.16 -39.85
N GLN A 700 -4.57 -36.02 -39.45
CA GLN A 700 -4.60 -37.44 -39.86
C GLN A 700 -4.56 -37.62 -41.39
N ASN A 701 -5.21 -36.73 -42.15
CA ASN A 701 -5.20 -36.77 -43.61
C ASN A 701 -3.83 -36.49 -44.23
N GLU A 702 -3.08 -35.52 -43.69
CA GLU A 702 -1.75 -35.14 -44.18
C GLU A 702 -0.69 -36.17 -43.77
N ALA A 703 -0.76 -36.66 -42.53
CA ALA A 703 0.10 -37.72 -42.03
C ALA A 703 -0.09 -39.04 -42.79
N VAL A 704 -1.33 -39.47 -43.01
CA VAL A 704 -1.66 -40.68 -43.77
C VAL A 704 -1.23 -40.54 -45.23
N SER A 705 -1.47 -39.40 -45.87
CA SER A 705 -1.02 -39.14 -47.25
C SER A 705 0.50 -39.19 -47.38
N TYR A 706 1.23 -38.55 -46.46
CA TYR A 706 2.70 -38.57 -46.43
C TYR A 706 3.26 -39.98 -46.23
N LEU A 707 2.74 -40.72 -45.24
CA LEU A 707 3.16 -42.10 -44.98
C LEU A 707 2.79 -43.05 -46.12
N LEU A 708 1.64 -42.88 -46.76
CA LEU A 708 1.21 -43.70 -47.89
C LEU A 708 2.10 -43.48 -49.11
N ASN A 709 2.45 -42.22 -49.40
CA ASN A 709 3.38 -41.86 -50.48
C ASN A 709 4.77 -42.47 -50.26
N ARG A 710 5.26 -42.49 -49.01
CA ARG A 710 6.57 -43.09 -48.67
C ARG A 710 6.53 -44.62 -48.60
N ALA A 711 5.46 -45.23 -48.08
CA ALA A 711 5.32 -46.68 -47.95
C ALA A 711 5.06 -47.41 -49.27
N LEU A 712 4.41 -46.74 -50.24
CA LEU A 712 4.11 -47.30 -51.57
C LEU A 712 5.02 -46.74 -52.68
N CYS A 713 6.08 -46.01 -52.29
CA CYS A 713 7.03 -45.43 -53.22
C CYS A 713 7.68 -46.55 -54.07
N LYS A 714 7.80 -46.32 -55.37
CA LYS A 714 8.42 -47.25 -56.33
C LYS A 714 9.87 -46.89 -56.64
N ASP A 715 10.39 -45.82 -56.03
CA ASP A 715 11.72 -45.31 -56.31
C ASP A 715 12.77 -46.21 -55.66
N ALA A 716 13.78 -46.60 -56.45
CA ALA A 716 14.87 -47.47 -56.00
C ALA A 716 15.81 -46.83 -54.96
N SER A 717 15.59 -45.54 -54.63
CA SER A 717 16.35 -44.79 -53.62
C SER A 717 15.83 -45.00 -52.19
N VAL A 718 14.62 -45.53 -52.02
CA VAL A 718 14.02 -45.77 -50.70
C VAL A 718 14.20 -47.25 -50.34
N SER A 719 14.92 -47.53 -49.25
CA SER A 719 15.15 -48.90 -48.79
C SER A 719 13.84 -49.57 -48.35
N ALA A 720 13.74 -50.89 -48.46
CA ALA A 720 12.56 -51.61 -47.98
C ALA A 720 12.38 -51.47 -46.47
N ALA A 721 13.46 -51.24 -45.72
CA ALA A 721 13.42 -50.89 -44.31
C ALA A 721 12.71 -49.55 -44.04
N HIS A 722 12.93 -48.52 -44.88
CA HIS A 722 12.22 -47.24 -44.80
C HIS A 722 10.73 -47.42 -45.15
N CYS A 723 10.41 -48.18 -46.21
CA CYS A 723 9.03 -48.48 -46.59
C CYS A 723 8.28 -49.25 -45.49
N LEU A 724 8.95 -50.21 -44.85
CA LEU A 724 8.42 -51.01 -43.75
C LEU A 724 8.17 -50.16 -42.49
N ARG A 725 9.08 -49.23 -42.15
CA ARG A 725 8.86 -48.27 -41.05
C ARG A 725 7.67 -47.36 -41.32
N ALA A 726 7.59 -46.77 -42.51
CA ALA A 726 6.45 -45.93 -42.90
C ALA A 726 5.11 -46.68 -42.83
N LEU A 727 5.10 -47.95 -43.23
CA LEU A 727 3.92 -48.81 -43.17
C LEU A 727 3.53 -49.18 -41.72
N ARG A 728 4.51 -49.44 -40.85
CA ARG A 728 4.26 -49.68 -39.42
C ARG A 728 3.69 -48.45 -38.72
N CYS A 729 4.24 -47.26 -38.98
CA CYS A 729 3.68 -46.01 -38.49
C CYS A 729 2.23 -45.82 -38.99
N LEU A 730 1.97 -46.07 -40.27
CA LEU A 730 0.63 -45.96 -40.85
C LEU A 730 -0.39 -46.85 -40.11
N LEU A 731 -0.02 -48.10 -39.82
CA LEU A 731 -0.89 -49.04 -39.08
C LEU A 731 -1.06 -48.68 -37.60
N ALA A 732 -0.12 -47.93 -37.01
CA ALA A 732 -0.20 -47.49 -35.62
C ALA A 732 -1.11 -46.26 -35.42
N ILE A 733 -1.33 -45.45 -36.45
CA ILE A 733 -1.99 -44.13 -36.35
C ILE A 733 -3.38 -44.10 -37.01
N ALA A 734 -3.68 -45.03 -37.92
CA ALA A 734 -4.92 -45.01 -38.69
C ALA A 734 -5.73 -46.31 -38.58
N ASP A 735 -7.04 -46.15 -38.37
CA ASP A 735 -7.99 -47.25 -38.37
C ASP A 735 -8.18 -47.85 -39.76
N GLU A 736 -8.65 -49.11 -39.78
CA GLU A 736 -8.90 -49.91 -40.98
C GLU A 736 -9.76 -49.16 -42.03
N LYS A 737 -10.75 -48.38 -41.57
CA LYS A 737 -11.67 -47.60 -42.42
C LYS A 737 -10.98 -46.38 -43.07
N THR A 738 -10.08 -45.73 -42.34
CA THR A 738 -9.39 -44.50 -42.78
C THR A 738 -8.32 -44.84 -43.82
N ILE A 739 -7.62 -45.96 -43.62
CA ILE A 739 -6.65 -46.49 -44.58
C ILE A 739 -7.35 -46.91 -45.88
N GLN A 740 -8.52 -47.57 -45.79
CA GLN A 740 -9.28 -47.99 -46.97
C GLN A 740 -9.80 -46.79 -47.78
N LYS A 741 -10.23 -45.72 -47.11
CA LYS A 741 -10.69 -44.48 -47.75
C LYS A 741 -9.59 -43.75 -48.52
N CYS A 742 -8.37 -43.72 -47.99
CA CYS A 742 -7.24 -43.00 -48.61
C CYS A 742 -6.46 -43.83 -49.63
N CYS A 743 -6.37 -45.17 -49.47
CA CYS A 743 -5.56 -46.05 -50.30
C CYS A 743 -6.35 -46.73 -51.43
N GLY A 744 -7.68 -46.85 -51.30
CA GLY A 744 -8.55 -47.52 -52.30
C GLY A 744 -8.30 -49.02 -52.46
N LYS A 745 -7.47 -49.65 -51.62
CA LYS A 745 -7.16 -51.09 -51.61
C LYS A 745 -7.72 -51.78 -50.37
N ALA A 746 -8.01 -53.07 -50.48
CA ALA A 746 -8.45 -53.89 -49.35
C ALA A 746 -7.31 -54.08 -48.32
N VAL A 747 -7.67 -54.12 -47.03
CA VAL A 747 -6.73 -54.25 -45.90
C VAL A 747 -5.96 -55.57 -45.94
N THR A 748 -6.55 -56.60 -46.53
CA THR A 748 -5.88 -57.88 -46.83
C THR A 748 -4.68 -57.69 -47.75
N SER A 749 -4.79 -56.84 -48.77
CA SER A 749 -3.68 -56.51 -49.68
C SER A 749 -2.54 -55.75 -49.00
N ILE A 750 -2.87 -54.95 -47.97
CA ILE A 750 -1.88 -54.21 -47.18
C ILE A 750 -1.16 -55.16 -46.22
N ARG A 751 -1.85 -56.13 -45.62
CA ARG A 751 -1.22 -57.18 -44.79
C ARG A 751 -0.30 -58.08 -45.58
N THR A 752 -0.69 -58.47 -46.80
CA THR A 752 0.21 -59.23 -47.69
C THR A 752 1.40 -58.37 -48.13
N PHE A 753 1.19 -57.07 -48.37
CA PHE A 753 2.28 -56.14 -48.69
C PHE A 753 3.26 -55.99 -47.52
N LEU A 754 2.75 -55.87 -46.29
CA LEU A 754 3.53 -55.85 -45.06
C LEU A 754 4.37 -57.13 -44.91
N GLN A 755 3.76 -58.30 -45.08
CA GLN A 755 4.46 -59.59 -44.98
C GLN A 755 5.59 -59.69 -46.01
N THR A 756 5.32 -59.32 -47.27
CA THR A 756 6.34 -59.33 -48.32
C THR A 756 7.46 -58.31 -48.08
N ILE A 757 7.14 -57.07 -47.70
CA ILE A 757 8.16 -56.04 -47.48
C ILE A 757 9.01 -56.35 -46.24
N THR A 758 8.47 -57.06 -45.24
CA THR A 758 9.25 -57.59 -44.11
C THR A 758 10.30 -58.59 -44.57
N TYR A 759 9.95 -59.52 -45.44
CA TYR A 759 10.92 -60.45 -46.00
C TYR A 759 11.96 -59.76 -46.89
N VAL A 760 11.52 -58.81 -47.71
CA VAL A 760 12.42 -58.01 -48.56
C VAL A 760 13.40 -57.20 -47.70
N SER A 761 12.93 -56.51 -46.66
CA SER A 761 13.80 -55.75 -45.75
C SER A 761 14.82 -56.64 -45.05
N ARG A 762 14.45 -57.86 -44.65
CA ARG A 762 15.38 -58.84 -44.05
C ARG A 762 16.34 -59.44 -45.09
N LEU A 763 15.98 -59.47 -46.36
CA LEU A 763 16.89 -59.88 -47.44
C LEU A 763 17.89 -58.77 -47.78
N GLU A 764 17.45 -57.51 -47.78
CA GLU A 764 18.31 -56.34 -47.98
C GLU A 764 19.38 -56.24 -46.90
N THR A 765 19.05 -56.47 -45.62
CA THR A 765 20.04 -56.49 -44.52
C THR A 765 21.06 -57.63 -44.66
N LEU A 766 20.70 -58.71 -45.34
CA LEU A 766 21.60 -59.82 -45.68
C LEU A 766 22.38 -59.59 -46.99
N GLY A 767 22.28 -58.40 -47.59
CA GLY A 767 22.98 -58.02 -48.82
C GLY A 767 22.28 -58.44 -50.11
N HIS A 768 21.03 -58.91 -50.05
CA HIS A 768 20.23 -59.29 -51.21
C HIS A 768 19.22 -58.20 -51.57
N ALA A 769 19.59 -57.29 -52.48
CA ALA A 769 18.68 -56.28 -53.01
C ALA A 769 17.59 -56.94 -53.89
N THR A 770 16.38 -57.07 -53.37
CA THR A 770 15.23 -57.65 -54.09
C THR A 770 14.02 -56.76 -53.92
N ASN A 771 13.37 -56.34 -55.00
CA ASN A 771 12.19 -55.48 -54.87
C ASN A 771 10.91 -56.31 -54.63
N PHE A 772 9.84 -55.69 -54.11
CA PHE A 772 8.53 -56.34 -53.84
C PHE A 772 8.03 -57.23 -55.01
N GLN A 773 8.13 -56.74 -56.25
CA GLN A 773 7.70 -57.49 -57.43
C GLN A 773 8.63 -58.65 -57.77
N GLN A 774 9.94 -58.48 -57.57
CA GLN A 774 10.93 -59.52 -57.81
C GLN A 774 10.75 -60.65 -56.79
N PHE A 775 10.55 -60.31 -55.51
CA PHE A 775 10.28 -61.31 -54.49
C PHE A 775 9.03 -62.12 -54.80
N ASN A 776 7.91 -61.53 -55.19
CA ASN A 776 6.69 -62.30 -55.49
C ASN A 776 6.84 -63.26 -56.68
N ASN A 777 7.73 -62.95 -57.64
CA ASN A 777 7.97 -63.80 -58.82
C ASN A 777 9.08 -64.83 -58.62
N LEU A 778 9.87 -64.73 -57.54
CA LEU A 778 10.97 -65.66 -57.24
C LEU A 778 10.43 -67.00 -56.70
N ASP A 779 11.07 -68.09 -57.13
CA ASP A 779 10.86 -69.41 -56.52
C ASP A 779 11.39 -69.41 -55.08
N LYS A 780 10.46 -69.58 -54.13
CA LYS A 780 10.73 -69.56 -52.70
C LYS A 780 11.58 -70.74 -52.26
N HIS A 781 11.44 -71.88 -52.93
CA HIS A 781 12.22 -73.08 -52.63
C HIS A 781 13.69 -72.85 -53.00
N ALA A 782 13.95 -72.36 -54.21
CA ALA A 782 15.28 -72.01 -54.68
C ALA A 782 15.92 -70.87 -53.86
N LEU A 783 15.14 -69.87 -53.43
CA LEU A 783 15.62 -68.77 -52.58
C LEU A 783 16.10 -69.30 -51.22
N VAL A 784 15.29 -70.15 -50.57
CA VAL A 784 15.62 -70.77 -49.29
C VAL A 784 16.87 -71.64 -49.39
N GLU A 785 17.00 -72.46 -50.43
CA GLU A 785 18.21 -73.25 -50.66
C GLU A 785 19.44 -72.37 -50.94
N GLY A 786 19.25 -71.28 -51.68
CA GLY A 786 20.29 -70.29 -51.99
C GLY A 786 20.82 -69.62 -50.73
N LEU A 787 19.92 -69.09 -49.90
CA LEU A 787 20.24 -68.47 -48.60
C LEU A 787 20.92 -69.48 -47.66
N TRP A 788 20.41 -70.71 -47.62
CA TRP A 788 21.06 -71.77 -46.87
C TRP A 788 22.43 -72.12 -47.44
N ARG A 789 22.74 -71.99 -48.73
CA ARG A 789 24.10 -72.26 -49.24
C ARG A 789 25.06 -71.10 -48.99
N SER A 790 24.58 -69.86 -49.08
CA SER A 790 25.42 -68.65 -48.97
C SER A 790 25.65 -68.19 -47.52
N GLN A 791 24.66 -68.30 -46.64
CA GLN A 791 24.63 -67.60 -45.35
C GLN A 791 24.47 -68.54 -44.12
N ARG A 792 24.94 -69.79 -44.20
CA ARG A 792 24.86 -70.77 -43.08
C ARG A 792 25.39 -70.24 -41.76
N HIS A 793 26.48 -69.48 -41.84
CA HIS A 793 27.23 -68.99 -40.70
C HIS A 793 26.54 -67.80 -40.00
N ASN A 794 25.47 -67.24 -40.57
CA ASN A 794 24.74 -66.13 -40.00
C ASN A 794 23.44 -66.60 -39.31
N PRO A 795 23.29 -66.43 -37.98
CA PRO A 795 22.08 -66.87 -37.26
C PRO A 795 20.81 -66.16 -37.73
N GLN A 796 20.89 -64.88 -38.15
CA GLN A 796 19.73 -64.12 -38.65
C GLN A 796 19.23 -64.62 -40.01
N ALA A 797 20.15 -65.11 -40.85
CA ALA A 797 19.78 -65.74 -42.11
C ALA A 797 19.08 -67.08 -41.85
N LEU A 798 19.46 -67.81 -40.81
CA LEU A 798 18.80 -69.07 -40.45
C LEU A 798 17.40 -68.86 -39.88
N THR A 799 17.18 -67.83 -39.05
CA THR A 799 15.82 -67.49 -38.58
C THR A 799 14.93 -67.05 -39.74
N LEU A 800 15.48 -66.29 -40.71
CA LEU A 800 14.77 -65.92 -41.93
C LEU A 800 14.41 -67.15 -42.78
N VAL A 801 15.35 -68.08 -42.93
CA VAL A 801 15.14 -69.36 -43.64
C VAL A 801 14.03 -70.17 -42.95
N THR A 802 14.02 -70.26 -41.62
CA THR A 802 12.94 -70.97 -40.90
C THR A 802 11.57 -70.31 -41.08
N ASP A 803 11.50 -68.98 -41.05
CA ASP A 803 10.26 -68.24 -41.26
C ASP A 803 9.75 -68.40 -42.71
N LEU A 804 10.65 -68.34 -43.70
CA LEU A 804 10.31 -68.57 -45.11
C LEU A 804 9.86 -70.02 -45.36
N CYS A 805 10.55 -71.00 -44.77
CA CYS A 805 10.15 -72.41 -44.88
C CYS A 805 8.77 -72.65 -44.30
N ARG A 806 8.42 -71.98 -43.20
CA ARG A 806 7.09 -72.05 -42.57
C ARG A 806 6.02 -71.41 -43.43
N ASP A 807 6.16 -70.12 -43.73
CA ASP A 807 5.10 -69.33 -44.36
C ASP A 807 4.83 -69.77 -45.81
N TYR A 808 5.86 -70.26 -46.52
CA TYR A 808 5.75 -70.79 -47.88
C TYR A 808 5.72 -72.32 -47.96
N LYS A 809 5.61 -73.01 -46.82
CA LYS A 809 5.47 -74.48 -46.71
C LYS A 809 6.58 -75.27 -47.44
N VAL A 810 7.84 -74.89 -47.28
CA VAL A 810 8.99 -75.63 -47.79
C VAL A 810 9.28 -76.82 -46.86
N MET A 811 8.85 -78.02 -47.26
CA MET A 811 8.85 -79.24 -46.41
C MET A 811 10.03 -80.19 -46.67
N THR A 812 11.19 -79.67 -47.09
CA THR A 812 12.36 -80.50 -47.38
C THR A 812 13.00 -81.02 -46.07
N THR A 813 12.89 -82.32 -45.80
CA THR A 813 13.39 -82.95 -44.55
C THR A 813 14.90 -82.79 -44.32
N SER A 814 15.70 -82.88 -45.39
CA SER A 814 17.16 -82.70 -45.33
C SER A 814 17.58 -81.27 -44.98
N LEU A 815 16.84 -80.27 -45.47
CA LEU A 815 17.07 -78.86 -45.17
C LEU A 815 16.74 -78.56 -43.71
N TRP A 816 15.57 -78.98 -43.22
CA TRP A 816 15.18 -78.82 -41.82
C TRP A 816 16.17 -79.50 -40.87
N GLY A 817 16.64 -80.69 -41.21
CA GLY A 817 17.69 -81.36 -40.43
C GLY A 817 18.98 -80.56 -40.34
N ALA A 818 19.42 -79.95 -41.45
CA ALA A 818 20.62 -79.14 -41.47
C ALA A 818 20.46 -77.81 -40.73
N VAL A 819 19.33 -77.12 -40.92
CA VAL A 819 18.99 -75.85 -40.25
C VAL A 819 18.87 -76.04 -38.73
N LEU A 820 18.15 -77.06 -38.27
CA LEU A 820 17.99 -77.35 -36.84
C LEU A 820 19.32 -77.71 -36.17
N THR A 821 20.17 -78.48 -36.84
CA THR A 821 21.52 -78.81 -36.35
C THR A 821 22.34 -77.53 -36.15
N GLN A 822 22.28 -76.61 -37.11
CA GLN A 822 23.07 -75.39 -37.05
C GLN A 822 22.52 -74.36 -36.04
N LEU A 823 21.20 -74.20 -35.95
CA LEU A 823 20.57 -73.39 -34.89
C LEU A 823 20.90 -73.92 -33.49
N THR A 824 20.93 -75.24 -33.32
CA THR A 824 21.32 -75.88 -32.05
C THR A 824 22.79 -75.61 -31.72
N ASN A 825 23.68 -75.58 -32.72
CA ASN A 825 25.08 -75.20 -32.52
C ASN A 825 25.22 -73.73 -32.13
N PHE A 826 24.44 -72.82 -32.74
CA PHE A 826 24.46 -71.40 -32.36
C PHE A 826 23.90 -71.15 -30.96
N LEU A 827 22.88 -71.89 -30.54
CA LEU A 827 22.41 -71.84 -29.15
C LEU A 827 23.51 -72.24 -28.16
N LYS A 828 24.26 -73.31 -28.46
CA LYS A 828 25.39 -73.76 -27.62
C LYS A 828 26.54 -72.73 -27.55
N LEU A 829 26.77 -71.99 -28.64
CA LEU A 829 27.76 -70.93 -28.72
C LEU A 829 27.26 -69.59 -28.12
N GLY A 830 26.02 -69.53 -27.66
CA GLY A 830 25.42 -68.31 -27.09
C GLY A 830 25.09 -67.23 -28.14
N GLN A 831 24.98 -67.61 -29.42
CA GLN A 831 24.72 -66.69 -30.53
C GLN A 831 23.23 -66.59 -30.91
N VAL A 832 22.38 -67.44 -30.34
CA VAL A 832 20.92 -67.44 -30.52
C VAL A 832 20.26 -67.71 -29.17
N ASP A 833 19.18 -66.98 -28.87
CA ASP A 833 18.41 -67.15 -27.65
C ASP A 833 17.60 -68.46 -27.63
N ILE A 834 17.45 -69.03 -26.43
CA ILE A 834 16.70 -70.27 -26.22
C ILE A 834 15.24 -70.15 -26.67
N LEU A 835 14.63 -68.98 -26.48
CA LEU A 835 13.23 -68.69 -26.82
C LEU A 835 13.00 -68.77 -28.34
N THR A 836 14.00 -68.37 -29.14
CA THR A 836 13.91 -68.41 -30.60
C THR A 836 13.87 -69.85 -31.10
N LEU A 837 14.71 -70.72 -30.55
CA LEU A 837 14.67 -72.16 -30.87
C LEU A 837 13.38 -72.80 -30.33
N GLU A 838 12.94 -72.46 -29.12
CA GLU A 838 11.71 -72.98 -28.51
C GLU A 838 10.49 -72.64 -29.37
N ARG A 839 10.36 -71.39 -29.81
CA ARG A 839 9.30 -70.95 -30.72
C ARG A 839 9.29 -71.78 -32.00
N ILE A 840 10.45 -71.96 -32.64
CA ILE A 840 10.57 -72.74 -33.87
C ILE A 840 10.14 -74.19 -33.62
N LEU A 841 10.61 -74.81 -32.53
CA LEU A 841 10.27 -76.19 -32.18
C LEU A 841 8.78 -76.38 -31.86
N LEU A 842 8.17 -75.45 -31.14
CA LEU A 842 6.73 -75.46 -30.85
C LEU A 842 5.87 -75.29 -32.11
N GLN A 843 6.35 -74.53 -33.10
CA GLN A 843 5.66 -74.34 -34.38
C GLN A 843 5.75 -75.57 -35.28
N ILE A 844 6.88 -76.28 -35.28
CA ILE A 844 7.08 -77.48 -36.11
C ILE A 844 6.60 -78.78 -35.44
N LYS A 845 6.18 -78.76 -34.17
CA LYS A 845 5.75 -79.97 -33.45
C LYS A 845 4.62 -80.74 -34.13
N SER A 846 3.75 -80.04 -34.87
CA SER A 846 2.62 -80.63 -35.61
C SER A 846 3.04 -81.37 -36.90
N LEU A 847 4.31 -81.26 -37.31
CA LEU A 847 4.83 -81.84 -38.54
C LEU A 847 5.44 -83.23 -38.28
N SER A 848 4.58 -84.25 -38.34
CA SER A 848 4.96 -85.66 -38.04
C SER A 848 6.11 -86.21 -38.89
N HIS A 849 6.27 -85.75 -40.13
CA HIS A 849 7.35 -86.17 -41.02
C HIS A 849 8.76 -85.70 -40.56
N LEU A 850 8.85 -84.70 -39.68
CA LEU A 850 10.11 -84.22 -39.12
C LEU A 850 10.53 -85.00 -37.87
N TRP A 851 9.66 -85.81 -37.27
CA TRP A 851 9.94 -86.56 -36.04
C TRP A 851 11.02 -87.65 -36.24
N VAL A 852 11.20 -88.11 -37.49
CA VAL A 852 12.21 -89.09 -37.88
C VAL A 852 13.62 -88.46 -38.01
N VAL A 853 13.71 -87.12 -38.04
CA VAL A 853 14.98 -86.41 -38.24
C VAL A 853 15.75 -86.34 -36.92
N PRO A 854 16.97 -86.91 -36.82
CA PRO A 854 17.75 -86.91 -35.58
C PRO A 854 18.06 -85.50 -35.05
N ALA A 855 18.21 -84.53 -35.97
CA ALA A 855 18.45 -83.14 -35.63
C ALA A 855 17.32 -82.53 -34.77
N LEU A 856 16.06 -82.97 -34.97
CA LEU A 856 14.93 -82.52 -34.17
C LEU A 856 15.03 -83.05 -32.74
N THR A 857 15.38 -84.32 -32.57
CA THR A 857 15.67 -84.91 -31.26
C THR A 857 16.77 -84.14 -30.55
N THR A 858 17.86 -83.80 -31.25
CA THR A 858 18.97 -83.04 -30.67
C THR A 858 18.62 -81.61 -30.30
N ALA A 859 17.72 -80.96 -31.05
CA ALA A 859 17.26 -79.61 -30.74
C ALA A 859 16.40 -79.61 -29.46
N TRP A 860 15.43 -80.52 -29.35
CA TRP A 860 14.60 -80.69 -28.15
C TRP A 860 15.44 -81.07 -26.93
N THR A 861 16.38 -82.02 -27.05
CA THR A 861 17.27 -82.37 -25.94
C THR A 861 18.11 -81.18 -25.51
N THR A 862 18.57 -80.34 -26.45
CA THR A 862 19.39 -79.16 -26.12
C THR A 862 18.57 -78.11 -25.39
N ILE A 863 17.36 -77.75 -25.84
CA ILE A 863 16.49 -76.79 -25.14
C ILE A 863 16.19 -77.27 -23.72
N ILE A 864 15.78 -78.53 -23.57
CA ILE A 864 15.34 -79.05 -22.28
C ILE A 864 16.51 -79.11 -21.29
N ASN A 865 17.73 -79.42 -21.75
CA ASN A 865 18.92 -79.43 -20.88
C ASN A 865 19.49 -78.03 -20.60
N TYR A 866 19.26 -77.04 -21.46
CA TYR A 866 19.97 -75.76 -21.41
C TYR A 866 19.79 -74.99 -20.09
N PRO A 867 18.58 -74.85 -19.51
CA PRO A 867 18.41 -74.17 -18.22
C PRO A 867 19.08 -74.90 -17.05
N PHE A 868 19.13 -76.24 -17.09
CA PHE A 868 19.81 -77.05 -16.08
C PHE A 868 21.33 -76.94 -16.16
N LEU A 869 21.88 -76.68 -17.35
CA LEU A 869 23.32 -76.43 -17.55
C LEU A 869 23.74 -75.03 -17.09
N LYS A 870 22.85 -74.04 -17.19
CA LYS A 870 23.12 -72.63 -16.84
C LYS A 870 22.85 -72.33 -15.36
N ALA A 871 22.00 -73.11 -14.69
CA ALA A 871 21.69 -72.93 -13.28
C ALA A 871 22.91 -73.25 -12.39
N SER A 872 23.15 -72.42 -11.38
CA SER A 872 24.14 -72.64 -10.32
C SER A 872 23.44 -72.78 -8.96
N CYS A 873 24.08 -73.48 -8.02
CA CYS A 873 23.55 -73.64 -6.65
C CYS A 873 24.12 -72.53 -5.75
N PRO A 874 23.30 -71.76 -5.00
CA PRO A 874 21.84 -71.84 -4.86
C PRO A 874 21.06 -71.21 -6.04
N ILE A 875 19.93 -71.81 -6.41
CA ILE A 875 19.14 -71.46 -7.61
C ILE A 875 18.33 -70.17 -7.39
N SER A 876 18.41 -69.22 -8.31
CA SER A 876 17.54 -68.03 -8.34
C SER A 876 16.10 -68.38 -8.73
N GLU A 877 15.11 -67.59 -8.29
CA GLU A 877 13.69 -67.86 -8.63
C GLU A 877 13.43 -67.82 -10.14
N SER A 878 14.14 -66.95 -10.89
CA SER A 878 14.10 -66.93 -12.36
C SER A 878 14.66 -68.22 -12.99
N SER A 879 15.80 -68.73 -12.51
CA SER A 879 16.40 -69.97 -13.02
C SER A 879 15.55 -71.19 -12.66
N LEU A 880 14.91 -71.20 -11.49
CA LEU A 880 13.97 -72.23 -11.08
C LEU A 880 12.75 -72.25 -12.02
N SER A 881 12.18 -71.08 -12.34
CA SER A 881 11.05 -70.98 -13.27
C SER A 881 11.40 -71.49 -14.68
N ALA A 882 12.61 -71.22 -15.17
CA ALA A 882 13.08 -71.71 -16.47
C ALA A 882 13.28 -73.24 -16.49
N CYS A 883 13.78 -73.82 -15.39
CA CYS A 883 13.89 -75.28 -15.24
C CYS A 883 12.50 -75.95 -15.17
N VAL A 884 11.55 -75.34 -14.48
CA VAL A 884 10.15 -75.81 -14.43
C VAL A 884 9.50 -75.74 -15.82
N HIS A 885 9.66 -74.63 -16.54
CA HIS A 885 9.18 -74.46 -17.92
C HIS A 885 9.76 -75.52 -18.87
N SER A 886 11.06 -75.83 -18.73
CA SER A 886 11.72 -76.88 -19.54
C SER A 886 11.13 -78.27 -19.32
N ILE A 887 10.69 -78.56 -18.10
CA ILE A 887 10.02 -79.82 -17.77
C ILE A 887 8.58 -79.82 -18.30
N ASP A 888 7.88 -78.69 -18.28
CA ASP A 888 6.57 -78.55 -18.91
C ASP A 888 6.65 -78.79 -20.43
N LEU A 889 7.66 -78.22 -21.09
CA LEU A 889 7.94 -78.44 -22.49
C LEU A 889 8.19 -79.93 -22.80
N LEU A 890 8.97 -80.62 -21.97
CA LEU A 890 9.24 -82.06 -22.09
C LEU A 890 7.94 -82.87 -21.97
N LEU A 891 7.11 -82.59 -20.96
CA LEU A 891 5.94 -83.40 -20.63
C LEU A 891 4.73 -83.15 -21.54
N ARG A 892 4.53 -81.91 -22.01
CA ARG A 892 3.31 -81.52 -22.73
C ARG A 892 3.50 -81.21 -24.20
N HIS A 893 4.72 -80.90 -24.64
CA HIS A 893 4.95 -80.32 -25.96
C HIS A 893 6.01 -81.04 -26.79
N CYS A 894 6.88 -81.84 -26.20
CA CYS A 894 7.93 -82.57 -26.90
C CYS A 894 7.35 -83.79 -27.65
N PRO A 895 7.48 -83.87 -28.98
CA PRO A 895 6.97 -85.00 -29.76
C PRO A 895 7.97 -86.15 -29.91
N VAL A 896 9.16 -86.06 -29.32
CA VAL A 896 10.29 -86.98 -29.55
C VAL A 896 10.85 -87.51 -28.22
N VAL A 897 11.39 -88.73 -28.22
CA VAL A 897 12.02 -89.34 -27.04
C VAL A 897 13.35 -88.63 -26.72
N VAL A 898 13.45 -88.05 -25.52
CA VAL A 898 14.61 -87.30 -25.01
C VAL A 898 15.33 -88.14 -23.95
N LEU A 899 16.66 -88.20 -23.98
CA LEU A 899 17.46 -88.88 -22.95
C LEU A 899 17.38 -88.13 -21.61
N THR A 900 16.78 -88.76 -20.62
CA THR A 900 16.46 -88.28 -19.25
C THR A 900 17.60 -88.44 -18.25
N ALA A 901 18.47 -89.44 -18.44
CA ALA A 901 19.62 -89.72 -17.57
C ALA A 901 20.53 -88.50 -17.25
N PRO A 902 20.91 -87.63 -18.21
CA PRO A 902 21.66 -86.42 -17.89
C PRO A 902 20.83 -85.41 -17.09
N LEU A 903 19.54 -85.25 -17.36
CA LEU A 903 18.67 -84.32 -16.62
C LEU A 903 18.54 -84.71 -15.15
N LEU A 904 18.42 -86.02 -14.87
CA LEU A 904 18.37 -86.55 -13.51
C LEU A 904 19.65 -86.23 -12.71
N LYS A 905 20.83 -86.34 -13.34
CA LYS A 905 22.11 -85.96 -12.73
C LYS A 905 22.22 -84.45 -12.44
N HIS A 906 21.69 -83.61 -13.32
CA HIS A 906 21.67 -82.16 -13.06
C HIS A 906 20.69 -81.81 -11.93
N CYS A 907 19.53 -82.48 -11.85
CA CYS A 907 18.57 -82.27 -10.77
C CYS A 907 19.12 -82.71 -9.40
N THR A 908 19.95 -83.76 -9.33
CA THR A 908 20.65 -84.13 -8.09
C THR A 908 21.70 -83.10 -7.68
N ASN A 909 22.45 -82.55 -8.64
CA ASN A 909 23.49 -81.54 -8.37
C ASN A 909 22.91 -80.19 -7.96
N LEU A 910 21.74 -79.83 -8.50
CA LEU A 910 21.02 -78.59 -8.20
C LEU A 910 20.09 -78.71 -6.99
N ASP A 911 20.04 -79.88 -6.33
CA ASP A 911 19.17 -80.13 -5.17
C ASP A 911 17.68 -79.88 -5.51
N LEU A 912 17.20 -80.40 -6.66
CA LEU A 912 15.80 -80.30 -7.13
C LEU A 912 15.11 -81.68 -7.17
N PRO A 913 14.84 -82.30 -6.00
CA PRO A 913 14.34 -83.67 -5.92
C PRO A 913 12.95 -83.87 -6.53
N VAL A 914 12.06 -82.89 -6.39
CA VAL A 914 10.67 -82.97 -6.86
C VAL A 914 10.59 -82.95 -8.39
N LEU A 915 11.46 -82.16 -9.03
CA LEU A 915 11.57 -82.11 -10.48
C LEU A 915 12.24 -83.37 -11.06
N ALA A 916 13.20 -83.97 -10.33
CA ALA A 916 13.76 -85.26 -10.69
C ALA A 916 12.70 -86.38 -10.72
N LEU A 917 11.76 -86.38 -9.76
CA LEU A 917 10.63 -87.32 -9.74
C LEU A 917 9.68 -87.11 -10.94
N ALA A 918 9.41 -85.85 -11.31
CA ALA A 918 8.62 -85.53 -12.49
C ALA A 918 9.27 -86.04 -13.79
N ILE A 919 10.58 -85.85 -13.94
CA ILE A 919 11.34 -86.34 -15.11
C ILE A 919 11.37 -87.88 -15.14
N ALA A 920 11.59 -88.54 -14.00
CA ALA A 920 11.59 -89.99 -13.92
C ALA A 920 10.22 -90.62 -14.25
N SER A 921 9.11 -89.92 -13.96
CA SER A 921 7.77 -90.37 -14.35
C SER A 921 7.48 -90.24 -15.85
N ALA A 922 8.24 -89.40 -16.56
CA ALA A 922 8.11 -89.18 -18.00
C ALA A 922 8.94 -90.17 -18.83
N ASP A 923 9.89 -90.86 -18.20
CA ASP A 923 10.84 -91.74 -18.87
C ASP A 923 10.17 -93.05 -19.30
N GLN A 924 10.15 -93.30 -20.61
CA GLN A 924 9.60 -94.53 -21.19
C GLN A 924 10.67 -95.61 -21.43
N VAL A 925 11.96 -95.28 -21.23
CA VAL A 925 13.11 -96.11 -21.62
C VAL A 925 13.79 -96.76 -20.42
N GLU A 926 14.04 -96.01 -19.35
CA GLU A 926 14.58 -96.54 -18.09
C GLU A 926 13.45 -96.63 -17.04
N SER A 927 13.05 -97.85 -16.63
CA SER A 927 12.03 -98.02 -15.59
C SER A 927 12.62 -97.66 -14.21
N HIS A 928 12.57 -96.38 -13.85
CA HIS A 928 13.03 -95.93 -12.54
C HIS A 928 11.96 -96.21 -11.47
N ASP A 929 12.37 -96.81 -10.34
CA ASP A 929 11.49 -96.96 -9.19
C ASP A 929 11.33 -95.62 -8.46
N ILE A 930 10.27 -94.90 -8.83
CA ILE A 930 9.93 -93.56 -8.33
C ILE A 930 9.74 -93.59 -6.80
N ARG A 931 9.24 -94.70 -6.24
CA ARG A 931 9.01 -94.85 -4.80
C ARG A 931 10.35 -95.00 -4.06
N ALA A 932 11.26 -95.81 -4.57
CA ALA A 932 12.61 -95.96 -4.00
C ALA A 932 13.45 -94.68 -4.10
N MET A 933 13.24 -93.84 -5.13
CA MET A 933 13.91 -92.54 -5.24
C MET A 933 13.34 -91.51 -4.25
N ALA A 934 12.02 -91.50 -4.05
CA ALA A 934 11.38 -90.59 -3.10
C ALA A 934 11.75 -90.91 -1.63
N GLU A 935 11.91 -92.19 -1.28
CA GLU A 935 12.31 -92.64 0.07
C GLU A 935 13.76 -92.29 0.45
N LYS A 936 14.65 -92.06 -0.52
CA LYS A 936 16.06 -91.67 -0.28
C LYS A 936 16.26 -90.20 0.11
N ILE A 937 15.23 -89.36 -0.04
CA ILE A 937 15.31 -87.91 0.20
C ILE A 937 14.59 -87.59 1.53
N PRO A 938 15.13 -86.71 2.39
CA PRO A 938 14.47 -86.34 3.64
C PRO A 938 13.06 -85.77 3.38
N GLN A 939 12.05 -86.45 3.96
CA GLN A 939 10.63 -86.24 3.65
C GLN A 939 10.14 -84.79 3.90
N SER A 940 10.61 -84.15 4.97
CA SER A 940 10.26 -82.76 5.31
C SER A 940 10.72 -81.75 4.24
N LYS A 941 11.88 -81.96 3.63
CA LYS A 941 12.44 -81.11 2.57
C LYS A 941 11.73 -81.31 1.23
N LEU A 942 11.31 -82.55 0.96
CA LEU A 942 10.60 -82.94 -0.26
C LEU A 942 9.17 -82.35 -0.29
N LEU A 943 8.46 -82.42 0.84
CA LEU A 943 7.10 -81.89 0.99
C LEU A 943 7.06 -80.35 0.87
N TYR A 944 7.95 -79.65 1.56
CA TYR A 944 8.05 -78.19 1.50
C TYR A 944 8.31 -77.67 0.07
N ARG A 945 9.21 -78.33 -0.67
CA ARG A 945 9.52 -77.94 -2.05
C ARG A 945 8.43 -78.33 -3.04
N TYR A 946 7.72 -79.43 -2.81
CA TYR A 946 6.58 -79.83 -3.62
C TYR A 946 5.44 -78.81 -3.51
N ASP A 947 5.09 -78.37 -2.30
CA ASP A 947 4.01 -77.41 -2.11
C ASP A 947 4.33 -76.03 -2.72
N LYS A 948 5.61 -75.60 -2.69
CA LYS A 948 6.07 -74.38 -3.39
C LYS A 948 5.98 -74.51 -4.92
N LEU A 949 6.34 -75.67 -5.49
CA LEU A 949 6.34 -75.88 -6.94
C LEU A 949 4.95 -76.23 -7.52
N LYS A 950 4.05 -76.82 -6.74
CA LYS A 950 2.68 -77.14 -7.16
C LYS A 950 1.88 -75.90 -7.54
N GLN A 951 2.22 -74.73 -6.99
CA GLN A 951 1.64 -73.45 -7.38
C GLN A 951 2.07 -72.99 -8.79
N MET A 952 3.20 -73.48 -9.29
CA MET A 952 3.80 -73.07 -10.57
C MET A 952 3.66 -74.12 -11.67
N PHE A 953 3.44 -75.39 -11.32
CA PHE A 953 3.47 -76.52 -12.26
C PHE A 953 2.54 -77.65 -11.82
N SER A 954 1.80 -78.23 -12.77
CA SER A 954 0.97 -79.41 -12.50
C SER A 954 1.78 -80.69 -12.68
N PHE A 955 1.93 -81.47 -11.62
CA PHE A 955 2.72 -82.69 -11.68
C PHE A 955 1.95 -83.84 -12.35
N PRO A 956 2.64 -84.81 -12.96
CA PRO A 956 2.00 -86.05 -13.41
C PRO A 956 1.33 -86.79 -12.25
N ARG A 957 0.11 -87.32 -12.46
CA ARG A 957 -0.70 -87.97 -11.40
C ARG A 957 0.07 -89.02 -10.60
N HIS A 958 0.89 -89.83 -11.27
CA HIS A 958 1.70 -90.86 -10.60
C HIS A 958 2.73 -90.28 -9.61
N VAL A 959 3.21 -89.05 -9.82
CA VAL A 959 4.11 -88.36 -8.87
C VAL A 959 3.30 -87.74 -7.74
N GLU A 960 2.12 -87.20 -8.04
CA GLU A 960 1.18 -86.68 -7.03
C GLU A 960 0.75 -87.79 -6.06
N ASP A 961 0.36 -88.96 -6.57
CA ASP A 961 -0.06 -90.13 -5.77
C ASP A 961 1.05 -90.64 -4.84
N VAL A 962 2.31 -90.68 -5.33
CA VAL A 962 3.46 -91.12 -4.53
C VAL A 962 3.81 -90.11 -3.44
N ILE A 963 3.70 -88.81 -3.72
CA ILE A 963 3.95 -87.75 -2.73
C ILE A 963 2.81 -87.68 -1.71
N GLU A 964 1.56 -87.90 -2.10
CA GLU A 964 0.41 -87.99 -1.19
C GLU A 964 0.51 -89.21 -0.25
N CYS A 965 0.89 -90.38 -0.77
CA CYS A 965 1.15 -91.56 0.07
C CYS A 965 2.29 -91.34 1.08
N LEU A 966 3.27 -90.48 0.76
CA LEU A 966 4.33 -90.07 1.68
C LEU A 966 3.87 -88.98 2.67
N LYS A 967 2.91 -88.10 2.29
CA LYS A 967 2.24 -87.17 3.22
C LYS A 967 1.46 -87.90 4.30
N GLU A 968 0.79 -89.01 3.96
CA GLU A 968 0.02 -89.80 4.94
C GLU A 968 0.89 -90.57 5.95
N ARG A 969 2.18 -90.76 5.66
CA ARG A 969 3.14 -91.47 6.53
C ARG A 969 3.90 -90.57 7.51
N VAL A 970 3.89 -89.25 7.27
CA VAL A 970 4.52 -88.20 8.10
C VAL A 970 3.47 -87.61 9.02
#